data_AF-A0A8B6BYU3-F1
#
_entry.id   AF-A0A8B6BYU3-F1
#
_cell.length_a   1.000
_cell.length_b   1.000
_cell.length_c   1.000
_cell.angle_alpha   90.00
_cell.angle_beta   90.00
_cell.angle_gamma   90.00
#
_symmetry.space_group_name_H-M   'P 1'
#
loop_
_entity.id
_entity.type
_entity.pdbx_description
1 polymer ?
#
loop_
_entity_poly.entity_id
_entity_poly.type
_entity_poly.pdbx_seq_one_letter_code
_entity_poly.pdbx_strand_id
1 'polypeptide(L)'
;MDLLFVLVYLMHWANSILTYCKTSKTGFPRLMFVATHKDALRKEDVEKWRRKHICNLTALFENHPGKNHIQFNSLIFVNAKDPHDPEVAILKDELVRCAVNNPRWGEKMPTAWVPLELELMQQAERGVNILTREQLTDLNAQNKTMVLDSNQLETFLKVQHSLGRIIYFGDVHLRNYIVIQPLYMIKVLSSIITHQQFWPSGKEFTDVLTNLNDTGILSRKALFQIWSQKKCEHILPFGDYMIDMLQHLDIIVEQKRSDTSEIDTPEKATHFLVPCLITKHNTTTFLQRWCTDEYSIHLAYKFINSVIPPALTYRFLGSFLTIGKLKIYRHKTMIFTDLAVVSIDEKHSVAVRAEDDRLIVSLIHSSGKKEIVPTIASSVQECLTASIHRITEFYSLAMDDEQKLPDMTNLREYPFKIEFGVQCLPTETRRRSQPERPSICFFHHSKMPCDLNRTYKCSIHEKRHDVRSLKCWFADKIQEEDCYDRCTGIGTLLLERAPSDQHLMRLAKLLGIEECRQVAITLGLSFTEWDKLRDKHTEPDDLNFMALRKWKESTTGSILRDLIDPLIQLSPKDTFPHRLCQATRTMELKTKLDKKILQKSPSNEELESISNHIGASAMALGVELGLNAPELEAIDVLHKRKLIQKTRKILKQWKTNDSSHTFLVLAKALERIGKGKILEEFEN
;
A
#
# COMPACT_ATOMS: atom_id res chain seq x y z
N MET A 1 21.31 -35.55 -0.03
CA MET A 1 20.56 -34.30 -0.21
C MET A 1 21.04 -33.69 -1.51
N ASP A 2 20.14 -33.36 -2.45
CA ASP A 2 20.53 -32.85 -3.76
C ASP A 2 21.25 -31.51 -3.63
N LEU A 3 22.44 -31.37 -4.23
CA LEU A 3 23.26 -30.15 -4.11
C LEU A 3 22.48 -28.92 -4.61
N LEU A 4 21.63 -29.11 -5.62
CA LEU A 4 20.75 -28.09 -6.18
C LEU A 4 19.77 -27.53 -5.13
N PHE A 5 19.17 -28.41 -4.31
CA PHE A 5 18.21 -28.03 -3.29
C PHE A 5 18.84 -27.15 -2.20
N VAL A 6 20.07 -27.51 -1.77
CA VAL A 6 20.83 -26.73 -0.78
C VAL A 6 21.17 -25.34 -1.31
N LEU A 7 21.56 -25.23 -2.59
CA LEU A 7 21.91 -23.95 -3.20
C LEU A 7 20.70 -23.02 -3.34
N VAL A 8 19.54 -23.56 -3.75
CA VAL A 8 18.27 -22.79 -3.80
C VAL A 8 17.89 -22.30 -2.40
N TYR A 9 18.04 -23.15 -1.38
CA TYR A 9 17.74 -22.79 0.01
C TYR A 9 18.66 -21.68 0.55
N LEU A 10 19.96 -21.74 0.26
CA LEU A 10 20.92 -20.72 0.69
C LEU A 10 20.66 -19.37 0.00
N MET A 11 20.34 -19.41 -1.30
CA MET A 11 19.95 -18.21 -2.05
C MET A 11 18.66 -17.59 -1.50
N HIS A 12 17.68 -18.42 -1.13
CA HIS A 12 16.45 -17.96 -0.49
C HIS A 12 16.72 -17.20 0.82
N TRP A 13 17.54 -17.74 1.72
CA TRP A 13 17.86 -17.07 2.98
C TRP A 13 18.70 -15.83 2.81
N ALA A 14 19.71 -15.85 1.94
CA ALA A 14 20.51 -14.67 1.63
C ALA A 14 19.62 -13.53 1.10
N ASN A 15 18.75 -13.82 0.12
CA ASN A 15 17.81 -12.85 -0.40
C ASN A 15 16.82 -12.36 0.66
N SER A 16 16.34 -13.26 1.53
CA SER A 16 15.45 -12.88 2.62
C SER A 16 16.13 -11.89 3.57
N ILE A 17 17.34 -12.20 4.07
CA ILE A 17 18.06 -11.31 4.99
C ILE A 17 18.33 -9.96 4.32
N LEU A 18 18.81 -9.96 3.08
CA LEU A 18 19.07 -8.74 2.34
C LEU A 18 17.79 -7.93 2.10
N THR A 19 16.62 -8.57 1.98
CA THR A 19 15.36 -7.85 1.81
C THR A 19 14.87 -7.21 3.13
N TYR A 20 15.16 -7.82 4.28
CA TYR A 20 14.70 -7.30 5.59
C TYR A 20 15.70 -6.35 6.27
N CYS A 21 16.96 -6.33 5.83
CA CYS A 21 18.01 -5.56 6.47
C CYS A 21 18.40 -4.30 5.69
N LYS A 22 18.80 -3.26 6.42
CA LYS A 22 19.39 -2.07 5.81
C LYS A 22 20.71 -2.44 5.13
N THR A 23 20.81 -2.38 3.80
CA THR A 23 22.07 -2.67 3.10
C THR A 23 22.92 -1.44 2.87
N SER A 24 24.21 -1.52 3.20
CA SER A 24 25.21 -0.52 2.83
C SER A 24 26.01 -0.96 1.60
N LYS A 25 26.50 0.01 0.82
CA LYS A 25 27.46 -0.25 -0.28
C LYS A 25 28.77 -0.88 0.22
N THR A 26 29.10 -0.69 1.49
CA THR A 26 30.25 -1.29 2.15
C THR A 26 30.04 -2.77 2.52
N GLY A 27 28.85 -3.33 2.26
CA GLY A 27 28.55 -4.75 2.44
C GLY A 27 28.03 -5.12 3.82
N PHE A 28 27.24 -4.25 4.47
CA PHE A 28 26.54 -4.54 5.73
C PHE A 28 25.03 -4.65 5.51
N PRO A 29 24.29 -5.58 6.14
CA PRO A 29 24.78 -6.57 7.10
C PRO A 29 25.77 -7.56 6.46
N ARG A 30 26.71 -8.06 7.26
CA ARG A 30 27.61 -9.13 6.83
C ARG A 30 26.89 -10.47 6.96
N LEU A 31 26.95 -11.26 5.91
CA LEU A 31 26.38 -12.60 5.84
C LEU A 31 27.49 -13.64 5.93
N MET A 32 27.43 -14.44 6.99
CA MET A 32 28.33 -15.57 7.22
C MET A 32 27.56 -16.87 7.10
N PHE A 33 28.19 -17.88 6.49
CA PHE A 33 27.65 -19.23 6.44
C PHE A 33 28.32 -20.10 7.51
N VAL A 34 27.51 -20.69 8.38
CA VAL A 34 27.97 -21.62 9.42
C VAL A 34 27.33 -22.98 9.17
N ALA A 35 28.15 -23.97 8.87
CA ALA A 35 27.71 -25.36 8.71
C ALA A 35 27.72 -26.04 10.08
N THR A 36 26.53 -26.33 10.62
CA THR A 36 26.38 -27.07 11.87
C THR A 36 26.46 -28.58 11.62
N HIS A 37 26.52 -29.38 12.70
CA HIS A 37 26.57 -30.84 12.67
C HIS A 37 27.88 -31.41 12.09
N LYS A 38 29.02 -30.76 12.37
CA LYS A 38 30.35 -31.28 12.01
C LYS A 38 30.61 -32.71 12.53
N ASP A 39 29.96 -33.10 13.63
CA ASP A 39 30.00 -34.45 14.20
C ASP A 39 29.45 -35.55 13.26
N ALA A 40 28.59 -35.18 12.30
CA ALA A 40 28.07 -36.11 11.30
C ALA A 40 29.04 -36.35 10.12
N LEU A 41 30.15 -35.61 10.06
CA LEU A 41 31.16 -35.74 9.02
C LEU A 41 32.38 -36.51 9.52
N ARG A 42 33.03 -37.25 8.63
CA ARG A 42 34.37 -37.80 8.91
C ARG A 42 35.37 -36.66 8.96
N LYS A 43 36.29 -36.66 9.94
CA LYS A 43 37.27 -35.57 10.15
C LYS A 43 38.07 -35.24 8.88
N GLU A 44 38.50 -36.26 8.14
CA GLU A 44 39.28 -36.13 6.90
C GLU A 44 38.51 -35.45 5.75
N ASP A 45 37.18 -35.50 5.79
CA ASP A 45 36.34 -34.95 4.74
C ASP A 45 36.00 -33.46 4.96
N VAL A 46 36.14 -32.93 6.19
CA VAL A 46 35.70 -31.56 6.54
C VAL A 46 36.34 -30.51 5.63
N GLU A 47 37.65 -30.54 5.45
CA GLU A 47 38.35 -29.57 4.59
C GLU A 47 38.10 -29.76 3.09
N LYS A 48 37.78 -31.00 2.68
CA LYS A 48 37.34 -31.28 1.31
C LYS A 48 35.96 -30.68 1.06
N TRP A 49 35.02 -30.85 1.99
CA TRP A 49 33.69 -30.26 1.93
C TRP A 49 33.73 -28.74 2.01
N ARG A 50 34.56 -28.17 2.89
CA ARG A 50 34.75 -26.72 3.03
C ARG A 50 35.16 -26.10 1.70
N ARG A 51 36.23 -26.59 1.07
CA ARG A 51 36.69 -26.09 -0.24
C ARG A 51 35.63 -26.22 -1.32
N LYS A 52 34.96 -27.37 -1.40
CA LYS A 52 33.88 -27.61 -2.37
C LYS A 52 32.72 -26.62 -2.19
N HIS A 53 32.27 -26.39 -0.97
CA HIS A 53 31.16 -25.47 -0.69
C HIS A 53 31.53 -24.01 -0.88
N ILE A 54 32.76 -23.60 -0.54
CA ILE A 54 33.26 -22.24 -0.85
C ILE A 54 33.23 -22.00 -2.36
N CYS A 55 33.72 -22.96 -3.17
CA CYS A 55 33.67 -22.83 -4.64
C CYS A 55 32.24 -22.69 -5.14
N ASN A 56 31.33 -23.55 -4.65
CA ASN A 56 29.93 -23.53 -5.05
C ASN A 56 29.21 -22.23 -4.64
N LEU A 57 29.45 -21.74 -3.43
CA LEU A 57 28.89 -20.48 -2.93
C LEU A 57 29.42 -19.30 -3.75
N THR A 58 30.73 -19.26 -4.01
CA THR A 58 31.36 -18.20 -4.80
C THR A 58 30.76 -18.15 -6.20
N ALA A 59 30.57 -19.30 -6.85
CA ALA A 59 29.92 -19.40 -8.14
C ALA A 59 28.43 -19.01 -8.10
N LEU A 60 27.69 -19.47 -7.07
CA LEU A 60 26.27 -19.16 -6.90
C LEU A 60 26.01 -17.66 -6.78
N PHE A 61 26.89 -16.95 -6.06
CA PHE A 61 26.73 -15.53 -5.76
C PHE A 61 27.62 -14.62 -6.62
N GLU A 62 28.28 -15.14 -7.65
CA GLU A 62 29.28 -14.40 -8.44
C GLU A 62 28.71 -13.11 -9.06
N ASN A 63 27.49 -13.20 -9.59
CA ASN A 63 26.73 -12.11 -10.22
C ASN A 63 25.57 -11.62 -9.34
N HIS A 64 25.52 -12.02 -8.08
CA HIS A 64 24.42 -11.69 -7.19
C HIS A 64 24.55 -10.24 -6.68
N PRO A 65 23.45 -9.44 -6.65
CA PRO A 65 23.52 -8.05 -6.21
C PRO A 65 24.02 -7.91 -4.76
N GLY A 66 23.69 -8.89 -3.92
CA GLY A 66 24.14 -8.97 -2.52
C GLY A 66 25.55 -9.51 -2.28
N LYS A 67 26.38 -9.75 -3.32
CA LYS A 67 27.69 -10.41 -3.17
C LYS A 67 28.60 -9.74 -2.14
N ASN A 68 28.61 -8.41 -2.11
CA ASN A 68 29.46 -7.63 -1.19
C ASN A 68 29.12 -7.83 0.29
N HIS A 69 27.91 -8.33 0.59
CA HIS A 69 27.48 -8.67 1.95
C HIS A 69 28.02 -10.02 2.40
N ILE A 70 28.42 -10.89 1.48
CA ILE A 70 28.72 -12.29 1.75
C ILE A 70 30.21 -12.49 2.02
N GLN A 71 30.51 -13.19 3.12
CA GLN A 71 31.87 -13.62 3.45
C GLN A 71 32.07 -15.09 3.07
N PHE A 72 32.58 -15.33 1.86
CA PHE A 72 32.82 -16.69 1.35
C PHE A 72 33.94 -17.42 2.11
N ASN A 73 34.99 -16.69 2.50
CA ASN A 73 36.18 -17.26 3.14
C ASN A 73 35.97 -17.64 4.61
N SER A 74 34.79 -17.38 5.17
CA SER A 74 34.44 -17.67 6.57
C SER A 74 33.41 -18.80 6.68
N LEU A 75 33.38 -19.77 5.75
CA LEU A 75 32.55 -20.96 5.92
C LEU A 75 33.12 -21.79 7.08
N ILE A 76 32.45 -21.74 8.23
CA ILE A 76 32.89 -22.36 9.48
C ILE A 76 32.08 -23.64 9.72
N PHE A 77 32.76 -24.72 10.10
CA PHE A 77 32.12 -26.01 10.40
C PHE A 77 32.14 -26.23 11.90
N VAL A 78 30.97 -26.17 12.55
CA VAL A 78 30.86 -26.28 14.00
C VAL A 78 30.20 -27.59 14.44
N ASN A 79 30.76 -28.22 15.45
CA ASN A 79 30.09 -29.20 16.28
C ASN A 79 29.44 -28.48 17.48
N ALA A 80 28.18 -28.10 17.35
CA ALA A 80 27.45 -27.40 18.40
C ALA A 80 27.26 -28.22 19.70
N LYS A 81 27.54 -29.53 19.68
CA LYS A 81 27.48 -30.40 20.87
C LYS A 81 28.80 -30.46 21.64
N ASP A 82 29.90 -29.96 21.06
CA ASP A 82 31.21 -29.93 21.67
C ASP A 82 31.58 -28.48 22.06
N PRO A 83 31.48 -28.11 23.35
CA PRO A 83 31.85 -26.78 23.83
C PRO A 83 33.31 -26.39 23.57
N HIS A 84 34.17 -27.38 23.31
CA HIS A 84 35.60 -27.20 23.08
C HIS A 84 35.98 -27.30 21.59
N ASP A 85 35.00 -27.34 20.68
CA ASP A 85 35.29 -27.33 19.25
C ASP A 85 36.10 -26.07 18.88
N PRO A 86 37.32 -26.20 18.33
CA PRO A 86 38.15 -25.05 17.95
C PRO A 86 37.46 -24.11 16.95
N GLU A 87 36.55 -24.60 16.12
CA GLU A 87 35.81 -23.79 15.15
C GLU A 87 34.82 -22.83 15.83
N VAL A 88 34.39 -23.12 17.07
CA VAL A 88 33.57 -22.20 17.86
C VAL A 88 34.38 -20.98 18.28
N ALA A 89 35.68 -21.14 18.59
CA ALA A 89 36.57 -20.02 18.86
C ALA A 89 36.75 -19.15 17.60
N ILE A 90 36.99 -19.78 16.45
CA ILE A 90 37.08 -19.08 15.15
C ILE A 90 35.80 -18.30 14.86
N LEU A 91 34.62 -18.88 15.11
CA LEU A 91 33.34 -18.19 14.95
C LEU A 91 33.22 -16.96 15.86
N LYS A 92 33.63 -17.07 17.12
CA LYS A 92 33.62 -15.93 18.06
C LYS A 92 34.52 -14.81 17.57
N ASP A 93 35.76 -15.13 17.18
CA ASP A 93 36.71 -14.14 16.68
C ASP A 93 36.19 -13.44 15.41
N GLU A 94 35.57 -14.20 14.52
CA GLU A 94 35.00 -13.66 13.29
C GLU A 94 33.78 -12.76 13.56
N LEU A 95 32.93 -13.13 14.52
CA LEU A 95 31.81 -12.28 14.95
C LEU A 95 32.30 -10.97 15.58
N VAL A 96 33.32 -11.03 16.44
CA VAL A 96 33.95 -9.84 17.05
C VAL A 96 34.54 -8.95 15.96
N ARG A 97 35.28 -9.55 15.01
CA ARG A 97 35.85 -8.83 13.86
C ARG A 97 34.77 -8.16 13.01
N CYS A 98 33.67 -8.85 12.74
CA CYS A 98 32.53 -8.28 12.01
C CYS A 98 31.87 -7.12 12.76
N ALA A 99 31.73 -7.23 14.08
CA ALA A 99 31.14 -6.18 14.91
C ALA A 99 32.00 -4.91 14.95
N VAL A 100 33.32 -5.06 15.17
CA VAL A 100 34.26 -3.93 15.22
C VAL A 100 34.40 -3.22 13.87
N ASN A 101 34.28 -3.96 12.76
CA ASN A 101 34.33 -3.40 11.42
C ASN A 101 33.00 -2.79 10.95
N ASN A 102 31.93 -2.84 11.75
CA ASN A 102 30.67 -2.22 11.40
C ASN A 102 30.86 -0.69 11.29
N PRO A 103 30.38 -0.01 10.23
CA PRO A 103 30.54 1.43 10.05
C PRO A 103 29.99 2.27 11.21
N ARG A 104 29.01 1.73 11.95
CA ARG A 104 28.38 2.37 13.11
C ARG A 104 29.13 2.11 14.42
N TRP A 105 30.16 1.27 14.40
CA TRP A 105 30.98 0.99 15.58
C TRP A 105 31.71 2.26 16.02
N GLY A 106 31.63 2.59 17.30
CA GLY A 106 32.22 3.81 17.87
C GLY A 106 31.40 5.08 17.68
N GLU A 107 30.17 5.00 17.13
CA GLU A 107 29.23 6.13 17.15
C GLU A 107 29.03 6.64 18.58
N LYS A 108 29.20 7.96 18.77
CA LYS A 108 29.07 8.57 20.09
C LYS A 108 27.61 8.65 20.50
N MET A 109 27.28 8.07 21.65
CA MET A 109 25.96 8.17 22.26
C MET A 109 25.95 9.24 23.37
N PRO A 110 24.84 9.97 23.56
CA PRO A 110 24.71 10.91 24.67
C PRO A 110 24.86 10.21 26.03
N THR A 111 25.82 10.66 26.84
CA THR A 111 26.01 10.17 28.23
C THR A 111 24.78 10.41 29.10
N ALA A 112 24.04 11.46 28.77
CA ALA A 112 22.67 11.77 29.20
C ALA A 112 21.72 10.58 29.28
N TRP A 113 21.84 9.62 28.36
CA TRP A 113 20.91 8.50 28.22
C TRP A 113 21.24 7.33 29.13
N VAL A 114 22.51 7.19 29.54
CA VAL A 114 23.01 6.04 30.31
C VAL A 114 22.23 5.83 31.60
N PRO A 115 21.94 6.86 32.41
CA PRO A 115 21.21 6.66 33.66
C PRO A 115 19.80 6.07 33.46
N LEU A 116 19.06 6.55 32.46
CA LEU A 116 17.72 6.03 32.15
C LEU A 116 17.80 4.62 31.52
N GLU A 117 18.79 4.38 30.66
CA GLU A 117 19.03 3.05 30.06
C GLU A 117 19.27 1.98 31.14
N LEU A 118 20.11 2.28 32.14
CA LEU A 118 20.37 1.38 33.27
C LEU A 118 19.12 1.12 34.10
N GLU A 119 18.28 2.14 34.33
CA GLU A 119 17.02 1.95 35.06
C GLU A 119 16.06 1.05 34.27
N LEU A 120 15.92 1.25 32.96
CA LEU A 120 15.10 0.37 32.11
C LEU A 120 15.60 -1.08 32.13
N MET A 121 16.92 -1.29 32.13
CA MET A 121 17.52 -2.62 32.29
C MET A 121 17.16 -3.25 33.64
N GLN A 122 17.25 -2.50 34.74
CA GLN A 122 16.86 -3.00 36.06
C GLN A 122 15.37 -3.35 36.15
N GLN A 123 14.50 -2.56 35.52
CA GLN A 123 13.06 -2.88 35.45
C GLN A 123 12.83 -4.19 34.68
N ALA A 124 13.53 -4.38 33.56
CA ALA A 124 13.47 -5.62 32.78
C ALA A 124 13.98 -6.84 33.58
N GLU A 125 15.08 -6.69 34.33
CA GLU A 125 15.61 -7.73 35.23
C GLU A 125 14.65 -8.09 36.36
N ARG A 126 13.86 -7.12 36.86
CA ARG A 126 12.76 -7.34 37.83
C ARG A 126 11.54 -8.01 37.19
N GLY A 127 11.56 -8.31 35.90
CA GLY A 127 10.48 -8.97 35.17
C GLY A 127 9.42 -8.04 34.59
N VAL A 128 9.64 -6.72 34.64
CA VAL A 128 8.75 -5.74 33.99
C VAL A 128 9.00 -5.77 32.48
N ASN A 129 7.95 -6.00 31.70
CA ASN A 129 8.08 -6.12 30.24
C ASN A 129 7.64 -4.84 29.50
N ILE A 130 6.70 -4.11 30.10
CA ILE A 130 6.05 -2.94 29.49
C ILE A 130 5.93 -1.85 30.55
N LEU A 131 6.21 -0.62 30.15
CA LEU A 131 5.97 0.58 30.93
C LEU A 131 4.95 1.47 30.23
N THR A 132 4.18 2.22 31.02
CA THR A 132 3.42 3.36 30.49
C THR A 132 4.33 4.57 30.31
N ARG A 133 3.90 5.52 29.50
CA ARG A 133 4.61 6.80 29.32
C ARG A 133 4.71 7.60 30.63
N GLU A 134 3.71 7.50 31.49
CA GLU A 134 3.72 8.09 32.83
C GLU A 134 4.81 7.46 33.70
N GLN A 135 4.84 6.12 33.79
CA GLN A 135 5.88 5.40 34.53
C GLN A 135 7.29 5.73 34.03
N LEU A 136 7.48 5.82 32.70
CA LEU A 136 8.75 6.23 32.12
C LEU A 136 9.14 7.66 32.52
N THR A 137 8.16 8.58 32.54
CA THR A 137 8.38 9.97 32.93
C THR A 137 8.78 10.07 34.39
N ASP A 138 8.15 9.29 35.26
CA ASP A 138 8.48 9.22 36.69
C ASP A 138 9.90 8.66 36.92
N LEU A 139 10.25 7.58 36.21
CA LEU A 139 11.61 7.00 36.27
C LEU A 139 12.66 8.01 35.81
N ASN A 140 12.38 8.76 34.74
CA ASN A 140 13.26 9.82 34.25
C ASN A 140 13.37 10.98 35.25
N ALA A 141 12.28 11.37 35.92
CA ALA A 141 12.27 12.43 36.92
C ALA A 141 13.02 12.03 38.21
N GLN A 142 13.06 10.74 38.56
CA GLN A 142 13.82 10.22 39.69
C GLN A 142 15.33 10.20 39.44
N ASN A 143 15.77 10.48 38.20
CA ASN A 143 17.16 10.46 37.84
C ASN A 143 17.93 11.65 38.42
N LYS A 144 18.80 11.39 39.40
CA LYS A 144 19.57 12.43 40.10
C LYS A 144 20.70 13.04 39.27
N THR A 145 21.11 12.36 38.19
CA THR A 145 22.27 12.78 37.40
C THR A 145 21.86 13.69 36.26
N MET A 146 20.88 13.25 35.47
CA MET A 146 20.37 14.00 34.33
C MET A 146 18.93 13.59 34.02
N VAL A 147 18.03 14.56 33.97
CA VAL A 147 16.63 14.37 33.60
C VAL A 147 16.46 14.80 32.14
N LEU A 148 15.89 13.94 31.31
CA LEU A 148 15.58 14.26 29.92
C LEU A 148 14.28 15.07 29.83
N ASP A 149 14.26 16.13 29.02
CA ASP A 149 13.00 16.79 28.69
C ASP A 149 12.12 15.92 27.75
N SER A 150 10.89 16.34 27.49
CA SER A 150 9.94 15.58 26.66
C SER A 150 10.44 15.28 25.24
N ASN A 151 11.17 16.20 24.61
CA ASN A 151 11.70 16.02 23.26
C ASN A 151 12.93 15.11 23.27
N GLN A 152 13.78 15.25 24.28
CA GLN A 152 14.93 14.37 24.50
C GLN A 152 14.49 12.94 24.80
N LEU A 153 13.44 12.77 25.61
CA LEU A 153 12.85 11.47 25.93
C LEU A 153 12.26 10.80 24.68
N GLU A 154 11.54 11.57 23.85
CA GLU A 154 11.02 11.08 22.57
C GLU A 154 12.15 10.64 21.63
N THR A 155 13.23 11.42 21.57
CA THR A 155 14.43 11.09 20.77
C THR A 155 15.10 9.83 21.29
N PHE A 156 15.26 9.72 22.61
CA PHE A 156 15.80 8.53 23.27
C PHE A 156 14.99 7.29 22.89
N LEU A 157 13.66 7.34 23.00
CA LEU A 157 12.79 6.21 22.67
C LEU A 157 12.93 5.78 21.21
N LYS A 158 12.93 6.74 20.28
CA LYS A 158 13.11 6.45 18.84
C LYS A 158 14.46 5.80 18.54
N VAL A 159 15.54 6.27 19.18
CA VAL A 159 16.87 5.68 18.98
C VAL A 159 16.97 4.29 19.60
N GLN A 160 16.52 4.10 20.84
CA GLN A 160 16.53 2.78 21.47
C GLN A 160 15.65 1.76 20.73
N HIS A 161 14.52 2.21 20.16
CA HIS A 161 13.69 1.41 19.28
C HIS A 161 14.44 0.98 18.01
N SER A 162 15.14 1.93 17.37
CA SER A 162 15.93 1.65 16.16
C SER A 162 17.09 0.66 16.41
N LEU A 163 17.61 0.62 17.64
CA LEU A 163 18.64 -0.33 18.08
C LEU A 163 18.06 -1.70 18.46
N GLY A 164 16.73 -1.87 18.43
CA GLY A 164 16.05 -3.10 18.83
C GLY A 164 16.11 -3.40 20.32
N ARG A 165 16.48 -2.41 21.16
CA ARG A 165 16.56 -2.56 22.63
C ARG A 165 15.20 -2.42 23.30
N ILE A 166 14.30 -1.64 22.70
CA ILE A 166 12.91 -1.49 23.11
C ILE A 166 11.99 -1.56 21.88
N ILE A 167 10.68 -1.69 22.11
CA ILE A 167 9.66 -1.49 21.07
C ILE A 167 8.81 -0.29 21.46
N TYR A 168 8.82 0.74 20.61
CA TYR A 168 8.08 1.98 20.80
C TYR A 168 7.63 2.52 19.45
N PHE A 169 6.36 2.93 19.38
CA PHE A 169 5.77 3.56 18.21
C PHE A 169 5.25 4.94 18.61
N GLY A 170 5.64 5.97 17.85
CA GLY A 170 5.20 7.35 18.11
C GLY A 170 3.74 7.64 17.73
N ASP A 171 3.03 6.65 17.19
CA ASP A 171 1.64 6.75 16.76
C ASP A 171 0.69 7.03 17.93
N VAL A 172 -0.37 7.80 17.67
CA VAL A 172 -1.32 8.27 18.69
C VAL A 172 -1.90 7.14 19.54
N HIS A 173 -2.15 5.98 18.93
CA HIS A 173 -2.76 4.81 19.58
C HIS A 173 -1.74 3.89 20.29
N LEU A 174 -0.44 4.03 20.03
CA LEU A 174 0.60 3.15 20.57
C LEU A 174 1.59 3.85 21.51
N ARG A 175 1.74 5.18 21.40
CA ARG A 175 2.74 6.00 22.11
C ARG A 175 2.67 5.98 23.64
N ASN A 176 1.60 5.44 24.20
CA ASN A 176 1.37 5.40 25.65
C ASN A 176 2.08 4.24 26.34
N TYR A 177 2.51 3.22 25.59
CA TYR A 177 3.18 2.06 26.13
C TYR A 177 4.55 1.88 25.47
N ILE A 178 5.50 1.36 26.25
CA ILE A 178 6.87 1.09 25.83
C ILE A 178 7.17 -0.35 26.22
N VAL A 179 7.46 -1.21 25.24
CA VAL A 179 7.93 -2.57 25.54
C VAL A 179 9.43 -2.50 25.79
N ILE A 180 9.82 -2.58 27.06
CA ILE A 180 11.22 -2.46 27.48
C ILE A 180 11.98 -3.79 27.37
N GLN A 181 11.26 -4.90 27.23
CA GLN A 181 11.82 -6.23 26.97
C GLN A 181 11.33 -6.75 25.61
N PRO A 182 12.06 -6.55 24.50
CA PRO A 182 11.61 -6.96 23.15
C PRO A 182 11.29 -8.46 23.02
N LEU A 183 11.96 -9.32 23.80
CA LEU A 183 11.65 -10.76 23.84
C LEU A 183 10.22 -11.06 24.31
N TYR A 184 9.57 -10.11 24.99
CA TYR A 184 8.15 -10.22 25.34
C TYR A 184 7.27 -10.31 24.09
N MET A 185 7.61 -9.61 23.00
CA MET A 185 6.87 -9.69 21.74
C MET A 185 6.92 -11.09 21.14
N ILE A 186 8.00 -11.85 21.34
CA ILE A 186 8.07 -13.25 20.92
C ILE A 186 7.02 -14.08 21.65
N LYS A 187 6.73 -13.82 22.93
CA LYS A 187 5.67 -14.52 23.68
C LYS A 187 4.29 -14.19 23.12
N VAL A 188 4.04 -12.92 22.82
CA VAL A 188 2.78 -12.45 22.21
C VAL A 188 2.58 -13.09 20.84
N LEU A 189 3.57 -12.99 19.95
CA LEU A 189 3.57 -13.67 18.67
C LEU A 189 3.31 -15.16 18.85
N SER A 190 4.08 -15.81 19.73
CA SER A 190 3.98 -17.25 19.96
C SER A 190 2.60 -17.68 20.46
N SER A 191 1.87 -16.82 21.16
CA SER A 191 0.50 -17.14 21.57
C SER A 191 -0.47 -17.29 20.38
N ILE A 192 -0.16 -16.69 19.24
CA ILE A 192 -1.01 -16.67 18.04
C ILE A 192 -0.43 -17.56 16.93
N ILE A 193 0.88 -17.45 16.66
CA ILE A 193 1.49 -18.03 15.45
C ILE A 193 2.22 -19.37 15.66
N THR A 194 2.31 -19.90 16.90
CA THR A 194 3.08 -21.12 17.14
C THR A 194 2.32 -22.39 16.77
N HIS A 195 3.08 -23.42 16.42
CA HIS A 195 2.65 -24.79 16.13
C HIS A 195 1.64 -25.33 17.16
N GLN A 196 0.68 -26.13 16.67
CA GLN A 196 -0.47 -26.66 17.41
C GLN A 196 -0.11 -27.31 18.77
N GLN A 197 1.06 -27.94 18.85
CA GLN A 197 1.56 -28.63 20.05
C GLN A 197 1.78 -27.71 21.27
N PHE A 198 1.82 -26.39 21.06
CA PHE A 198 2.00 -25.41 22.13
C PHE A 198 0.68 -24.75 22.57
N TRP A 199 -0.41 -25.01 21.85
CA TRP A 199 -1.76 -24.59 22.25
C TRP A 199 -2.29 -25.54 23.32
N PRO A 200 -3.14 -25.07 24.25
CA PRO A 200 -3.70 -25.95 25.25
C PRO A 200 -4.68 -26.95 24.67
N SER A 201 -4.72 -28.09 25.36
CA SER A 201 -5.66 -29.17 25.10
C SER A 201 -7.10 -28.73 25.39
N GLY A 202 -7.99 -28.89 24.40
CA GLY A 202 -9.41 -28.59 24.54
C GLY A 202 -10.12 -28.57 23.18
N LYS A 203 -11.38 -29.02 23.14
CA LYS A 203 -12.16 -29.09 21.89
C LYS A 203 -12.35 -27.70 21.26
N GLU A 204 -12.66 -26.69 22.08
CA GLU A 204 -12.82 -25.30 21.63
C GLU A 204 -11.55 -24.75 20.95
N PHE A 205 -10.36 -25.01 21.51
CA PHE A 205 -9.08 -24.59 20.90
C PHE A 205 -8.76 -25.38 19.63
N THR A 206 -9.19 -26.64 19.54
CA THR A 206 -9.03 -27.46 18.33
C THR A 206 -9.84 -26.87 17.17
N ASP A 207 -11.06 -26.43 17.44
CA ASP A 207 -11.93 -25.81 16.44
C ASP A 207 -11.38 -24.45 15.98
N VAL A 208 -10.92 -23.61 16.92
CA VAL A 208 -10.24 -22.33 16.61
C VAL A 208 -9.02 -22.56 15.73
N LEU A 209 -8.18 -23.53 16.07
CA LEU A 209 -6.95 -23.83 15.35
C LEU A 209 -7.21 -24.40 13.95
N THR A 210 -8.22 -25.26 13.83
CA THR A 210 -8.67 -25.77 12.53
C THR A 210 -9.15 -24.61 11.65
N ASN A 211 -9.97 -23.71 12.20
CA ASN A 211 -10.44 -22.54 11.46
C ASN A 211 -9.30 -21.60 11.06
N LEU A 212 -8.31 -21.41 11.94
CA LEU A 212 -7.14 -20.57 11.70
C LEU A 212 -6.24 -21.14 10.60
N ASN A 213 -5.98 -22.45 10.62
CA ASN A 213 -5.23 -23.13 9.56
C ASN A 213 -5.96 -23.07 8.20
N ASP A 214 -7.29 -23.14 8.24
CA ASP A 214 -8.14 -23.23 7.06
C ASP A 214 -8.37 -21.89 6.38
N THR A 215 -8.56 -20.84 7.19
CA THR A 215 -9.03 -19.53 6.71
C THR A 215 -8.16 -18.37 7.16
N GLY A 216 -7.27 -18.58 8.13
CA GLY A 216 -6.50 -17.51 8.78
C GLY A 216 -7.36 -16.62 9.68
N ILE A 217 -8.64 -16.91 9.89
CA ILE A 217 -9.55 -16.02 10.63
C ILE A 217 -9.51 -16.34 12.13
N LEU A 218 -9.24 -15.31 12.93
CA LEU A 218 -9.23 -15.34 14.38
C LEU A 218 -10.23 -14.33 14.94
N SER A 219 -11.18 -14.76 15.76
CA SER A 219 -12.09 -13.82 16.44
C SER A 219 -11.40 -13.15 17.62
N ARG A 220 -11.81 -11.92 17.94
CA ARG A 220 -11.32 -11.20 19.13
C ARG A 220 -11.59 -11.99 20.41
N LYS A 221 -12.78 -12.61 20.51
CA LYS A 221 -13.13 -13.48 21.64
C LYS A 221 -12.15 -14.66 21.78
N ALA A 222 -11.84 -15.34 20.69
CA ALA A 222 -10.89 -16.46 20.70
C ALA A 222 -9.49 -15.99 21.10
N LEU A 223 -9.05 -14.82 20.61
CA LEU A 223 -7.76 -14.23 21.00
C LEU A 223 -7.67 -13.97 22.51
N PHE A 224 -8.69 -13.36 23.11
CA PHE A 224 -8.72 -13.15 24.56
C PHE A 224 -8.81 -14.46 25.34
N GLN A 225 -9.54 -15.47 24.85
CA GLN A 225 -9.55 -16.80 25.45
C GLN A 225 -8.17 -17.46 25.43
N ILE A 226 -7.40 -17.27 24.35
CA ILE A 226 -6.01 -17.72 24.27
C ILE A 226 -5.16 -17.02 25.33
N TRP A 227 -5.31 -15.71 25.48
CA TRP A 227 -4.58 -14.94 26.47
C TRP A 227 -5.02 -15.18 27.92
N SER A 228 -6.24 -15.68 28.16
CA SER A 228 -6.70 -16.11 29.49
C SER A 228 -6.05 -17.38 30.02
N GLN A 229 -5.24 -18.06 29.21
CA GLN A 229 -4.53 -19.25 29.65
C GLN A 229 -3.37 -18.86 30.59
N LYS A 230 -3.08 -19.71 31.58
CA LYS A 230 -1.99 -19.50 32.54
C LYS A 230 -0.63 -19.15 31.90
N LYS A 231 -0.33 -19.71 30.72
CA LYS A 231 0.92 -19.41 30.00
C LYS A 231 0.96 -18.01 29.37
N CYS A 232 -0.19 -17.41 29.10
CA CYS A 232 -0.35 -16.15 28.37
C CYS A 232 -1.04 -15.06 29.20
N GLU A 233 -1.44 -15.36 30.46
CA GLU A 233 -2.21 -14.46 31.33
C GLU A 233 -1.54 -13.10 31.54
N HIS A 234 -0.21 -13.07 31.46
CA HIS A 234 0.60 -11.86 31.55
C HIS A 234 0.41 -10.89 30.38
N ILE A 235 -0.26 -11.30 29.30
CA ILE A 235 -0.60 -10.48 28.12
C ILE A 235 -1.93 -9.75 28.32
N LEU A 236 -2.89 -10.35 29.03
CA LEU A 236 -4.25 -9.81 29.20
C LEU A 236 -4.32 -8.34 29.64
N PRO A 237 -3.51 -7.86 30.61
CA PRO A 237 -3.55 -6.46 31.04
C PRO A 237 -3.28 -5.47 29.90
N PHE A 238 -2.60 -5.92 28.85
CA PHE A 238 -2.20 -5.11 27.69
C PHE A 238 -2.88 -5.60 26.39
N GLY A 239 -3.91 -6.43 26.47
CA GLY A 239 -4.46 -7.13 25.32
C GLY A 239 -4.88 -6.21 24.16
N ASP A 240 -5.55 -5.10 24.46
CA ASP A 240 -5.94 -4.13 23.43
C ASP A 240 -4.73 -3.46 22.77
N TYR A 241 -3.75 -3.03 23.57
CA TYR A 241 -2.50 -2.48 23.04
C TYR A 241 -1.75 -3.51 22.17
N MET A 242 -1.78 -4.79 22.53
CA MET A 242 -1.17 -5.86 21.74
C MET A 242 -1.88 -6.07 20.41
N ILE A 243 -3.21 -5.98 20.38
CA ILE A 243 -3.98 -6.02 19.13
C ILE A 243 -3.57 -4.86 18.23
N ASP A 244 -3.57 -3.63 18.77
CA ASP A 244 -3.20 -2.43 18.01
C ASP A 244 -1.77 -2.54 17.46
N MET A 245 -0.84 -3.08 18.26
CA MET A 245 0.55 -3.30 17.85
C MET A 245 0.66 -4.37 16.75
N LEU A 246 -0.05 -5.49 16.89
CA LEU A 246 -0.05 -6.57 15.88
C LEU A 246 -0.66 -6.09 14.56
N GLN A 247 -1.66 -5.20 14.61
CA GLN A 247 -2.22 -4.55 13.43
C GLN A 247 -1.22 -3.58 12.81
N HIS A 248 -0.56 -2.74 13.62
CA HIS A 248 0.46 -1.81 13.14
C HIS A 248 1.64 -2.51 12.45
N LEU A 249 1.99 -3.72 12.90
CA LEU A 249 3.05 -4.54 12.33
C LEU A 249 2.61 -5.38 11.11
N ASP A 250 1.34 -5.26 10.70
CA ASP A 250 0.67 -6.06 9.66
C ASP A 250 0.74 -7.58 9.93
N ILE A 251 0.78 -7.99 11.19
CA ILE A 251 0.75 -9.41 11.58
C ILE A 251 -0.69 -9.92 11.55
N ILE A 252 -1.62 -9.09 12.03
CA ILE A 252 -3.05 -9.33 11.95
C ILE A 252 -3.72 -8.18 11.18
N VAL A 253 -4.78 -8.47 10.44
CA VAL A 253 -5.52 -7.47 9.67
C VAL A 253 -6.98 -7.50 10.07
N GLU A 254 -7.54 -6.32 10.35
CA GLU A 254 -8.97 -6.20 10.65
C GLU A 254 -9.81 -6.49 9.41
N GLN A 255 -10.80 -7.36 9.57
CA GLN A 255 -11.79 -7.61 8.53
C GLN A 255 -12.96 -6.65 8.69
N LYS A 256 -13.05 -5.62 7.84
CA LYS A 256 -14.25 -4.78 7.73
C LYS A 256 -15.39 -5.61 7.13
N ARG A 257 -16.28 -6.18 7.96
CA ARG A 257 -17.52 -6.81 7.48
C ARG A 257 -18.57 -5.73 7.32
N SER A 258 -19.15 -5.61 6.12
CA SER A 258 -20.25 -4.67 5.88
C SER A 258 -21.63 -5.21 6.31
N ASP A 259 -21.67 -6.25 7.14
CA ASP A 259 -22.92 -6.90 7.60
C ASP A 259 -23.40 -6.37 8.97
N THR A 260 -22.66 -5.46 9.60
CA THR A 260 -23.18 -4.71 10.76
C THR A 260 -23.92 -3.49 10.26
N SER A 261 -25.21 -3.66 9.97
CA SER A 261 -26.19 -2.60 9.82
C SER A 261 -26.49 -1.95 11.18
N GLU A 262 -25.46 -1.48 11.88
CA GLU A 262 -25.58 -0.74 13.12
C GLU A 262 -24.70 0.50 13.01
N ILE A 263 -25.40 1.62 12.85
CA ILE A 263 -25.07 2.99 13.30
C ILE A 263 -23.61 3.16 13.73
N ASP A 264 -22.92 4.07 13.03
CA ASP A 264 -21.60 4.67 13.34
C ASP A 264 -21.33 4.82 14.85
N THR A 265 -20.94 3.72 15.46
CA THR A 265 -20.24 3.66 16.73
C THR A 265 -18.93 2.95 16.42
N PRO A 266 -17.80 3.41 17.00
CA PRO A 266 -16.50 2.79 16.79
C PRO A 266 -16.46 1.46 17.56
N GLU A 267 -17.21 0.46 17.12
CA GLU A 267 -17.11 -0.89 17.66
C GLU A 267 -15.78 -1.50 17.24
N LYS A 268 -15.04 -2.01 18.24
CA LYS A 268 -13.75 -2.68 18.02
C LYS A 268 -13.94 -3.90 17.12
N ALA A 269 -13.03 -4.09 16.17
CA ALA A 269 -12.94 -5.25 15.29
C ALA A 269 -13.31 -6.57 15.99
N THR A 270 -14.28 -7.30 15.44
CA THR A 270 -14.71 -8.59 16.01
C THR A 270 -13.86 -9.76 15.49
N HIS A 271 -13.26 -9.62 14.31
CA HIS A 271 -12.50 -10.65 13.62
C HIS A 271 -11.24 -10.07 12.97
N PHE A 272 -10.16 -10.85 13.07
CA PHE A 272 -8.87 -10.57 12.48
C PHE A 272 -8.49 -11.67 11.51
N LEU A 273 -7.75 -11.30 10.49
CA LEU A 273 -7.07 -12.21 9.61
C LEU A 273 -5.60 -12.33 10.01
N VAL A 274 -5.07 -13.54 10.03
CA VAL A 274 -3.67 -13.89 10.29
C VAL A 274 -3.13 -14.64 9.07
N PRO A 275 -2.71 -13.94 7.99
CA PRO A 275 -2.45 -14.58 6.68
C PRO A 275 -1.34 -15.63 6.73
N CYS A 276 -0.36 -15.46 7.62
CA CYS A 276 0.79 -16.37 7.73
C CYS A 276 0.42 -17.76 8.27
N LEU A 277 -0.78 -17.96 8.82
CA LEU A 277 -1.24 -19.24 9.34
C LEU A 277 -2.08 -20.04 8.35
N ILE A 278 -2.36 -19.48 7.18
CA ILE A 278 -3.12 -20.18 6.14
C ILE A 278 -2.20 -21.22 5.50
N THR A 279 -2.51 -22.50 5.75
CA THR A 279 -1.74 -23.65 5.23
C THR A 279 -2.46 -24.38 4.11
N LYS A 280 -3.74 -24.06 3.89
CA LYS A 280 -4.52 -24.67 2.81
C LYS A 280 -4.10 -24.11 1.45
N HIS A 281 -3.81 -25.03 0.53
CA HIS A 281 -3.67 -24.73 -0.89
C HIS A 281 -5.04 -24.76 -1.60
N ASN A 282 -5.14 -24.02 -2.70
CA ASN A 282 -6.36 -23.98 -3.49
C ASN A 282 -6.66 -25.35 -4.13
N THR A 283 -7.75 -25.98 -3.69
CA THR A 283 -8.28 -27.25 -4.25
C THR A 283 -9.54 -27.03 -5.10
N THR A 284 -9.89 -25.78 -5.39
CA THR A 284 -11.12 -25.43 -6.11
C THR A 284 -10.88 -25.26 -7.60
N THR A 285 -11.95 -25.45 -8.38
CA THR A 285 -11.96 -25.20 -9.83
C THR A 285 -12.25 -23.73 -10.17
N PHE A 286 -12.22 -22.81 -9.20
CA PHE A 286 -12.65 -21.43 -9.40
C PHE A 286 -11.80 -20.72 -10.47
N LEU A 287 -10.47 -20.76 -10.35
CA LEU A 287 -9.57 -20.15 -11.32
C LEU A 287 -9.71 -20.80 -12.70
N GLN A 288 -9.84 -22.12 -12.77
CA GLN A 288 -10.03 -22.84 -14.03
C GLN A 288 -11.31 -22.44 -14.76
N ARG A 289 -12.37 -22.12 -14.00
CA ARG A 289 -13.67 -21.73 -14.55
C ARG A 289 -13.74 -20.26 -14.93
N TRP A 290 -13.16 -19.39 -14.12
CA TRP A 290 -13.42 -17.94 -14.19
C TRP A 290 -12.20 -17.09 -14.55
N CYS A 291 -10.98 -17.58 -14.32
CA CYS A 291 -9.77 -16.91 -14.80
C CYS A 291 -9.43 -17.41 -16.21
N THR A 292 -10.33 -17.13 -17.14
CA THR A 292 -10.20 -17.45 -18.56
C THR A 292 -10.26 -16.17 -19.40
N ASP A 293 -9.88 -16.28 -20.68
CA ASP A 293 -9.98 -15.15 -21.62
C ASP A 293 -11.42 -14.66 -21.80
N GLU A 294 -12.43 -15.48 -21.50
CA GLU A 294 -13.82 -15.12 -21.66
C GLU A 294 -14.33 -14.21 -20.53
N TYR A 295 -13.89 -14.46 -19.29
CA TYR A 295 -14.47 -13.86 -18.08
C TYR A 295 -13.57 -12.88 -17.35
N SER A 296 -12.28 -12.84 -17.66
CA SER A 296 -11.31 -12.09 -16.85
C SER A 296 -10.29 -11.28 -17.64
N ILE A 297 -9.73 -10.28 -16.95
CA ILE A 297 -8.55 -9.52 -17.37
C ILE A 297 -7.49 -9.61 -16.28
N HIS A 298 -6.22 -9.52 -16.67
CA HIS A 298 -5.10 -9.76 -15.76
C HIS A 298 -4.08 -8.62 -15.74
N LEU A 299 -3.58 -8.35 -14.55
CA LEU A 299 -2.48 -7.45 -14.24
C LEU A 299 -1.49 -8.20 -13.35
N ALA A 300 -0.21 -7.90 -13.43
CA ALA A 300 0.78 -8.42 -12.50
C ALA A 300 1.75 -7.33 -12.04
N TYR A 301 2.13 -7.41 -10.76
CA TYR A 301 3.24 -6.67 -10.19
C TYR A 301 4.45 -7.59 -10.18
N LYS A 302 5.39 -7.37 -11.10
CA LYS A 302 6.62 -8.14 -11.23
C LYS A 302 7.73 -7.46 -10.45
N PHE A 303 8.26 -8.11 -9.43
CA PHE A 303 9.35 -7.56 -8.63
C PHE A 303 10.66 -7.53 -9.43
N ILE A 304 11.46 -6.49 -9.19
CA ILE A 304 12.78 -6.37 -9.83
C ILE A 304 13.72 -7.46 -9.31
N ASN A 305 13.60 -7.79 -8.02
CA ASN A 305 14.33 -8.88 -7.38
C ASN A 305 13.55 -10.20 -7.54
N SER A 306 14.27 -11.30 -7.75
CA SER A 306 13.70 -12.61 -8.06
C SER A 306 13.02 -13.33 -6.89
N VAL A 307 13.07 -12.77 -5.68
CA VAL A 307 12.48 -13.38 -4.47
C VAL A 307 11.53 -12.39 -3.82
N ILE A 308 10.25 -12.74 -3.78
CA ILE A 308 9.26 -12.04 -2.96
C ILE A 308 9.34 -12.62 -1.54
N PRO A 309 9.65 -11.83 -0.50
CA PRO A 309 9.60 -12.31 0.87
C PRO A 309 8.17 -12.77 1.20
N PRO A 310 7.96 -13.93 1.86
CA PRO A 310 6.62 -14.39 2.22
C PRO A 310 5.80 -13.36 3.00
N ALA A 311 6.46 -12.58 3.88
CA ALA A 311 5.80 -11.50 4.61
C ALA A 311 5.21 -10.43 3.70
N LEU A 312 5.85 -10.11 2.56
CA LEU A 312 5.30 -9.18 1.58
C LEU A 312 3.98 -9.70 1.04
N THR A 313 3.94 -10.98 0.65
CA THR A 313 2.71 -11.63 0.17
C THR A 313 1.61 -11.59 1.24
N TYR A 314 1.92 -11.91 2.50
CA TYR A 314 0.96 -11.87 3.59
C TYR A 314 0.41 -10.47 3.86
N ARG A 315 1.28 -9.45 3.90
CA ARG A 315 0.89 -8.04 4.05
C ARG A 315 0.03 -7.56 2.89
N PHE A 316 0.37 -7.99 1.67
CA PHE A 316 -0.41 -7.66 0.49
C PHE A 316 -1.77 -8.33 0.49
N LEU A 317 -1.85 -9.62 0.82
CA LEU A 317 -3.12 -10.33 0.99
C LEU A 317 -3.98 -9.67 2.06
N GLY A 318 -3.38 -9.30 3.20
CA GLY A 318 -4.04 -8.54 4.25
C GLY A 318 -4.64 -7.23 3.73
N SER A 319 -3.84 -6.40 3.06
CA SER A 319 -4.30 -5.15 2.44
C SER A 319 -5.41 -5.38 1.40
N PHE A 320 -5.24 -6.39 0.54
CA PHE A 320 -6.20 -6.75 -0.50
C PHE A 320 -7.57 -7.14 0.08
N LEU A 321 -7.59 -7.81 1.22
CA LEU A 321 -8.83 -8.27 1.85
C LEU A 321 -9.66 -7.13 2.47
N THR A 322 -9.12 -5.91 2.52
CA THR A 322 -9.89 -4.70 2.85
C THR A 322 -10.71 -4.16 1.68
N ILE A 323 -10.45 -4.63 0.44
CA ILE A 323 -11.09 -4.12 -0.79
C ILE A 323 -12.51 -4.70 -0.98
N GLY A 324 -12.79 -5.88 -0.46
CA GLY A 324 -14.08 -6.54 -0.65
C GLY A 324 -14.29 -7.75 0.24
N LYS A 325 -15.49 -8.33 0.20
CA LYS A 325 -15.83 -9.50 1.01
C LYS A 325 -15.20 -10.76 0.44
N LEU A 326 -14.64 -11.61 1.30
CA LEU A 326 -14.16 -12.94 0.90
C LEU A 326 -15.24 -13.71 0.12
N LYS A 327 -14.86 -14.22 -1.06
CA LYS A 327 -15.77 -15.00 -1.92
C LYS A 327 -16.01 -16.37 -1.29
N ILE A 328 -17.27 -16.81 -1.28
CA ILE A 328 -17.63 -18.20 -1.00
C ILE A 328 -17.92 -18.88 -2.34
N TYR A 329 -17.22 -19.97 -2.63
CA TYR A 329 -17.43 -20.78 -3.82
C TYR A 329 -17.67 -22.23 -3.43
N ARG A 330 -18.86 -22.77 -3.75
CA ARG A 330 -19.26 -24.15 -3.40
C ARG A 330 -19.00 -24.47 -1.92
N HIS A 331 -19.44 -23.57 -1.03
CA HIS A 331 -19.28 -23.65 0.43
C HIS A 331 -17.83 -23.56 0.94
N LYS A 332 -16.85 -23.23 0.08
CA LYS A 332 -15.47 -22.97 0.50
C LYS A 332 -15.19 -21.46 0.47
N THR A 333 -14.64 -20.95 1.55
CA THR A 333 -14.07 -19.60 1.60
C THR A 333 -12.84 -19.55 0.70
N MET A 334 -12.77 -18.59 -0.21
CA MET A 334 -11.74 -18.48 -1.21
C MET A 334 -10.51 -17.73 -0.70
N ILE A 335 -9.85 -18.32 0.30
CA ILE A 335 -8.59 -17.83 0.86
C ILE A 335 -7.65 -19.02 1.11
N PHE A 336 -6.41 -18.89 0.65
CA PHE A 336 -5.38 -19.92 0.60
C PHE A 336 -4.01 -19.27 0.77
N THR A 337 -2.96 -20.07 0.98
CA THR A 337 -1.59 -19.59 1.22
C THR A 337 -1.09 -18.63 0.14
N ASP A 338 -1.44 -18.87 -1.11
CA ASP A 338 -0.98 -18.16 -2.31
C ASP A 338 -2.11 -17.52 -3.13
N LEU A 339 -3.36 -17.61 -2.67
CA LEU A 339 -4.54 -17.13 -3.40
C LEU A 339 -5.60 -16.58 -2.45
N ALA A 340 -6.13 -15.39 -2.76
CA ALA A 340 -7.35 -14.89 -2.17
C ALA A 340 -8.31 -14.37 -3.25
N VAL A 341 -9.61 -14.53 -3.02
CA VAL A 341 -10.65 -14.01 -3.91
C VAL A 341 -11.68 -13.23 -3.10
N VAL A 342 -11.97 -12.00 -3.54
CA VAL A 342 -13.00 -11.14 -2.95
C VAL A 342 -14.08 -10.81 -3.98
N SER A 343 -15.32 -10.64 -3.51
CA SER A 343 -16.40 -10.02 -4.27
C SER A 343 -16.33 -8.51 -4.08
N ILE A 344 -16.35 -7.77 -5.19
CA ILE A 344 -16.48 -6.31 -5.17
C ILE A 344 -17.97 -5.94 -5.18
N ASP A 345 -18.73 -6.60 -6.04
CA ASP A 345 -20.19 -6.53 -6.09
C ASP A 345 -20.77 -7.93 -6.44
N GLU A 346 -22.04 -7.99 -6.83
CA GLU A 346 -22.72 -9.24 -7.19
C GLU A 346 -22.11 -9.97 -8.39
N LYS A 347 -21.51 -9.24 -9.34
CA LYS A 347 -21.02 -9.76 -10.63
C LYS A 347 -19.50 -9.69 -10.77
N HIS A 348 -18.83 -8.78 -10.07
CA HIS A 348 -17.40 -8.57 -10.11
C HIS A 348 -16.69 -9.28 -8.94
N SER A 349 -15.61 -9.97 -9.27
CA SER A 349 -14.73 -10.58 -8.27
C SER A 349 -13.28 -10.33 -8.64
N VAL A 350 -12.43 -10.13 -7.64
CA VAL A 350 -10.98 -9.97 -7.82
C VAL A 350 -10.31 -11.18 -7.20
N ALA A 351 -9.41 -11.80 -7.95
CA ALA A 351 -8.53 -12.86 -7.47
C ALA A 351 -7.09 -12.36 -7.48
N VAL A 352 -6.40 -12.49 -6.36
CA VAL A 352 -4.99 -12.18 -6.20
C VAL A 352 -4.24 -13.47 -5.92
N ARG A 353 -3.20 -13.75 -6.70
CA ARG A 353 -2.30 -14.89 -6.44
C ARG A 353 -0.82 -14.50 -6.50
N ALA A 354 -0.02 -15.13 -5.66
CA ALA A 354 1.44 -15.00 -5.69
C ALA A 354 2.05 -16.17 -6.47
N GLU A 355 2.85 -15.87 -7.50
CA GLU A 355 3.46 -16.86 -8.38
C GLU A 355 4.88 -16.37 -8.74
N ASP A 356 5.91 -17.12 -8.33
CA ASP A 356 7.32 -16.78 -8.50
C ASP A 356 7.68 -15.34 -8.04
N ASP A 357 8.05 -14.48 -8.99
CA ASP A 357 8.42 -13.07 -8.82
C ASP A 357 7.24 -12.11 -9.10
N ARG A 358 6.00 -12.64 -9.15
CA ARG A 358 4.79 -11.86 -9.50
C ARG A 358 3.68 -11.98 -8.47
N LEU A 359 3.01 -10.86 -8.23
CA LEU A 359 1.66 -10.81 -7.68
C LEU A 359 0.67 -10.57 -8.81
N ILE A 360 -0.11 -11.60 -9.15
CA ILE A 360 -1.04 -11.61 -10.28
C ILE A 360 -2.44 -11.26 -9.78
N VAL A 361 -3.02 -10.22 -10.34
CA VAL A 361 -4.38 -9.75 -10.09
C VAL A 361 -5.25 -10.12 -11.29
N SER A 362 -6.36 -10.80 -11.05
CA SER A 362 -7.36 -11.15 -12.05
C SER A 362 -8.69 -10.51 -11.67
N LEU A 363 -9.19 -9.58 -12.48
CA LEU A 363 -10.54 -9.05 -12.35
C LEU A 363 -11.48 -9.86 -13.22
N ILE A 364 -12.56 -10.34 -12.61
CA ILE A 364 -13.47 -11.35 -13.15
C ILE A 364 -14.88 -10.77 -13.16
N HIS A 365 -15.61 -10.95 -14.25
CA HIS A 365 -17.04 -10.68 -14.31
C HIS A 365 -17.82 -11.95 -14.66
N SER A 366 -18.92 -12.22 -13.95
CA SER A 366 -19.68 -13.47 -14.06
C SER A 366 -20.32 -13.71 -15.43
N SER A 367 -20.58 -12.67 -16.22
CA SER A 367 -21.14 -12.78 -17.58
C SER A 367 -20.11 -12.66 -18.71
N GLY A 368 -18.88 -12.23 -18.42
CA GLY A 368 -17.83 -12.05 -19.44
C GLY A 368 -17.00 -10.78 -19.25
N LYS A 369 -15.75 -10.80 -19.73
CA LYS A 369 -14.75 -9.73 -19.53
C LYS A 369 -15.12 -8.38 -20.15
N LYS A 370 -16.05 -8.36 -21.12
CA LYS A 370 -16.51 -7.13 -21.78
C LYS A 370 -17.39 -6.27 -20.87
N GLU A 371 -18.03 -6.90 -19.89
CA GLU A 371 -18.90 -6.26 -18.90
C GLU A 371 -18.12 -5.74 -17.68
N ILE A 372 -16.79 -5.90 -17.67
CA ILE A 372 -15.95 -5.39 -16.58
C ILE A 372 -16.02 -3.87 -16.60
N VAL A 373 -16.53 -3.31 -15.49
CA VAL A 373 -16.68 -1.86 -15.34
C VAL A 373 -15.29 -1.20 -15.22
N PRO A 374 -14.96 -0.23 -16.08
CA PRO A 374 -13.62 0.37 -16.08
C PRO A 374 -13.23 1.10 -14.80
N THR A 375 -14.17 1.70 -14.08
CA THR A 375 -13.90 2.35 -12.78
C THR A 375 -13.53 1.33 -11.73
N ILE A 376 -14.20 0.16 -11.70
CA ILE A 376 -13.82 -0.92 -10.78
C ILE A 376 -12.40 -1.39 -11.08
N ALA A 377 -12.06 -1.59 -12.36
CA ALA A 377 -10.72 -1.98 -12.76
C ALA A 377 -9.65 -0.96 -12.35
N SER A 378 -9.86 0.33 -12.64
CA SER A 378 -8.89 1.37 -12.27
C SER A 378 -8.79 1.55 -10.76
N SER A 379 -9.90 1.58 -10.02
CA SER A 379 -9.90 1.67 -8.56
C SER A 379 -9.20 0.49 -7.89
N VAL A 380 -9.41 -0.75 -8.38
CA VAL A 380 -8.69 -1.93 -7.89
C VAL A 380 -7.19 -1.79 -8.16
N GLN A 381 -6.80 -1.35 -9.36
CA GLN A 381 -5.39 -1.14 -9.71
C GLN A 381 -4.74 -0.08 -8.81
N GLU A 382 -5.38 1.07 -8.62
CA GLU A 382 -4.87 2.16 -7.79
C GLU A 382 -4.75 1.74 -6.33
N CYS A 383 -5.79 1.12 -5.77
CA CYS A 383 -5.79 0.64 -4.39
C CYS A 383 -4.68 -0.39 -4.14
N LEU A 384 -4.52 -1.36 -5.03
CA LEU A 384 -3.47 -2.38 -4.92
C LEU A 384 -2.08 -1.81 -5.15
N THR A 385 -1.91 -0.88 -6.10
CA THR A 385 -0.63 -0.22 -6.35
C THR A 385 -0.21 0.62 -5.15
N ALA A 386 -1.12 1.37 -4.55
CA ALA A 386 -0.86 2.14 -3.33
C ALA A 386 -0.51 1.23 -2.15
N SER A 387 -1.18 0.08 -2.04
CA SER A 387 -0.90 -0.91 -0.99
C SER A 387 0.47 -1.56 -1.16
N ILE A 388 0.81 -2.04 -2.36
CA ILE A 388 2.15 -2.58 -2.63
C ILE A 388 3.20 -1.51 -2.43
N HIS A 389 2.99 -0.28 -2.93
CA HIS A 389 3.94 0.81 -2.72
C HIS A 389 4.22 1.01 -1.22
N ARG A 390 3.19 1.17 -0.38
CA ARG A 390 3.36 1.32 1.08
C ARG A 390 4.11 0.14 1.71
N ILE A 391 3.75 -1.09 1.35
CA ILE A 391 4.42 -2.30 1.85
C ILE A 391 5.88 -2.31 1.40
N THR A 392 6.15 -1.95 0.15
CA THR A 392 7.50 -1.97 -0.40
C THR A 392 8.34 -0.78 0.06
N GLU A 393 7.76 0.35 0.41
CA GLU A 393 8.42 1.50 1.00
C GLU A 393 9.01 1.14 2.36
N PHE A 394 8.27 0.37 3.17
CA PHE A 394 8.78 -0.24 4.40
C PHE A 394 10.07 -1.06 4.17
N TYR A 395 10.14 -1.80 3.07
CA TYR A 395 11.34 -2.58 2.71
C TYR A 395 12.41 -1.77 1.96
N SER A 396 12.02 -0.71 1.23
CA SER A 396 12.94 0.14 0.45
C SER A 396 13.65 1.16 1.35
N LEU A 397 13.10 1.51 2.51
CA LEU A 397 13.80 2.23 3.58
C LEU A 397 14.94 1.40 4.22
N ALA A 398 15.02 0.11 3.88
CA ALA A 398 16.16 -0.76 4.14
C ALA A 398 17.14 -0.83 2.95
N MET A 399 16.88 -0.13 1.85
CA MET A 399 17.66 -0.20 0.61
C MET A 399 17.95 1.21 0.06
N ASP A 400 18.56 2.14 0.82
CA ASP A 400 19.56 3.06 0.24
C ASP A 400 20.32 3.94 1.25
N ASP A 401 21.52 4.32 0.80
CA ASP A 401 22.60 5.05 1.46
C ASP A 401 22.33 6.56 1.63
N GLU A 402 22.92 7.12 2.68
CA GLU A 402 23.20 8.55 2.80
C GLU A 402 24.22 8.99 1.73
N GLN A 403 23.76 9.50 0.59
CA GLN A 403 24.50 10.49 -0.18
C GLN A 403 23.53 11.24 -1.09
N LYS A 404 23.45 12.56 -0.89
CA LYS A 404 22.83 13.59 -1.76
C LYS A 404 21.60 13.10 -2.53
N LEU A 405 20.43 13.54 -2.06
CA LEU A 405 19.16 13.57 -2.80
C LEU A 405 19.42 13.42 -4.31
N PRO A 406 19.25 12.23 -4.90
CA PRO A 406 19.44 12.09 -6.34
C PRO A 406 18.44 13.04 -6.96
N ASP A 407 18.89 13.74 -8.00
CA ASP A 407 18.05 14.62 -8.79
C ASP A 407 16.71 13.89 -9.06
N MET A 408 15.64 14.36 -8.39
CA MET A 408 14.32 13.70 -8.36
C MET A 408 13.57 13.97 -9.67
N THR A 409 14.29 13.87 -10.78
CA THR A 409 13.89 14.16 -12.16
C THR A 409 13.57 12.89 -12.94
N ASN A 410 13.94 11.71 -12.45
CA ASN A 410 13.54 10.45 -13.06
C ASN A 410 12.43 9.79 -12.23
N LEU A 411 11.37 9.34 -12.92
CA LEU A 411 10.21 8.60 -12.40
C LEU A 411 10.57 7.73 -11.18
N ARG A 412 9.81 7.84 -10.08
CA ARG A 412 9.93 6.94 -8.91
C ARG A 412 10.01 5.50 -9.43
N GLU A 413 11.20 4.90 -9.41
CA GLU A 413 11.35 3.50 -9.81
C GLU A 413 10.73 2.65 -8.70
N TYR A 414 9.49 2.24 -8.93
CA TYR A 414 8.83 1.26 -8.07
C TYR A 414 9.71 0.00 -8.01
N PRO A 415 9.77 -0.70 -6.86
CA PRO A 415 10.50 -1.96 -6.73
C PRO A 415 9.85 -3.12 -7.51
N PHE A 416 8.80 -2.81 -8.27
CA PHE A 416 8.08 -3.69 -9.15
C PHE A 416 7.74 -2.97 -10.47
N LYS A 417 7.59 -3.75 -11.53
CA LYS A 417 7.06 -3.31 -12.83
C LYS A 417 5.64 -3.82 -12.97
N ILE A 418 4.79 -2.99 -13.59
CA ILE A 418 3.42 -3.40 -13.90
C ILE A 418 3.41 -4.07 -15.28
N GLU A 419 2.96 -5.32 -15.31
CA GLU A 419 2.76 -6.12 -16.51
C GLU A 419 1.27 -6.40 -16.73
N PHE A 420 0.85 -6.46 -17.98
CA PHE A 420 -0.46 -6.98 -18.37
C PHE A 420 -0.37 -8.47 -18.67
N GLY A 421 -1.42 -9.22 -18.33
CA GLY A 421 -1.52 -10.64 -18.62
C GLY A 421 -2.58 -10.95 -19.67
N VAL A 422 -2.25 -11.83 -20.61
CA VAL A 422 -3.20 -12.44 -21.56
C VAL A 422 -3.20 -13.95 -21.43
N GLN A 423 -4.38 -14.57 -21.43
CA GLN A 423 -4.49 -16.02 -21.41
C GLN A 423 -4.01 -16.57 -22.76
N CYS A 424 -2.99 -17.43 -22.73
CA CYS A 424 -2.38 -18.00 -23.92
C CYS A 424 -2.31 -19.52 -23.82
N LEU A 425 -2.92 -20.19 -24.80
CA LEU A 425 -2.81 -21.64 -24.96
C LEU A 425 -1.61 -21.96 -25.86
N PRO A 426 -0.81 -22.99 -25.56
CA PRO A 426 0.19 -23.50 -26.49
C PRO A 426 -0.44 -23.86 -27.85
N THR A 427 0.32 -23.71 -28.93
CA THR A 427 -0.03 -24.26 -30.25
C THR A 427 0.38 -25.73 -30.25
N GLU A 428 -0.52 -26.65 -30.63
CA GLU A 428 -0.22 -28.08 -30.76
C GLU A 428 1.01 -28.32 -31.64
N THR A 429 2.20 -28.44 -31.05
CA THR A 429 3.38 -28.91 -31.77
C THR A 429 4.24 -29.81 -30.86
N ARG A 430 4.06 -31.11 -31.12
CA ARG A 430 4.96 -32.25 -30.92
C ARG A 430 5.45 -32.59 -29.50
N ARG A 431 4.86 -33.70 -29.02
CA ARG A 431 5.41 -34.72 -28.12
C ARG A 431 5.85 -34.23 -26.74
N ARG A 432 4.91 -34.12 -25.81
CA ARG A 432 5.06 -34.56 -24.41
C ARG A 432 3.69 -34.87 -23.81
N SER A 433 3.63 -35.97 -23.08
CA SER A 433 2.44 -36.67 -22.60
C SER A 433 1.91 -36.10 -21.28
N GLN A 434 1.60 -34.79 -21.24
CA GLN A 434 0.76 -34.18 -20.21
C GLN A 434 -0.04 -33.01 -20.83
N PRO A 435 -1.33 -32.84 -20.50
CA PRO A 435 -2.10 -31.67 -20.92
C PRO A 435 -1.51 -30.41 -20.24
N GLU A 436 -0.86 -29.55 -21.02
CA GLU A 436 -0.29 -28.30 -20.53
C GLU A 436 -1.41 -27.34 -20.11
N ARG A 437 -1.36 -26.89 -18.85
CA ARG A 437 -2.36 -25.97 -18.28
C ARG A 437 -2.33 -24.63 -19.04
N PRO A 438 -3.47 -23.95 -19.20
CA PRO A 438 -3.50 -22.65 -19.85
C PRO A 438 -2.66 -21.64 -19.03
N SER A 439 -1.73 -20.95 -19.70
CA SER A 439 -0.74 -20.07 -19.07
C SER A 439 -1.09 -18.60 -19.31
N ILE A 440 -0.78 -17.73 -18.34
CA ILE A 440 -0.87 -16.27 -18.54
C ILE A 440 0.47 -15.79 -19.09
N CYS A 441 0.45 -15.20 -20.27
CA CYS A 441 1.62 -14.54 -20.84
C CYS A 441 1.61 -13.07 -20.44
N PHE A 442 2.71 -12.62 -19.83
CA PHE A 442 2.85 -11.25 -19.35
C PHE A 442 3.66 -10.38 -20.32
N PHE A 443 3.29 -9.10 -20.40
CA PHE A 443 4.06 -8.09 -21.12
C PHE A 443 4.00 -6.75 -20.42
N HIS A 444 5.05 -5.95 -20.55
CA HIS A 444 5.15 -4.66 -19.90
C HIS A 444 4.04 -3.72 -20.38
N HIS A 445 3.39 -2.98 -19.47
CA HIS A 445 2.25 -2.11 -19.81
C HIS A 445 2.58 -1.06 -20.88
N SER A 446 3.82 -0.56 -20.93
CA SER A 446 4.27 0.39 -21.96
C SER A 446 4.33 -0.18 -23.38
N LYS A 447 4.29 -1.51 -23.55
CA LYS A 447 4.23 -2.16 -24.86
C LYS A 447 2.80 -2.28 -25.41
N MET A 448 1.83 -1.65 -24.74
CA MET A 448 0.45 -1.66 -25.19
C MET A 448 0.31 -0.84 -26.49
N PRO A 449 -0.28 -1.39 -27.56
CA PRO A 449 -0.44 -0.67 -28.82
C PRO A 449 -1.35 0.56 -28.68
N CYS A 450 -0.89 1.71 -29.18
CA CYS A 450 -1.69 2.94 -29.27
C CYS A 450 -2.76 2.87 -30.37
N ASP A 451 -2.52 2.10 -31.43
CA ASP A 451 -3.30 2.14 -32.67
C ASP A 451 -4.56 1.25 -32.72
N LEU A 452 -5.45 1.57 -33.67
CA LEU A 452 -6.76 0.97 -33.97
C LEU A 452 -6.78 -0.56 -34.13
N ASN A 453 -5.65 -1.22 -34.41
CA ASN A 453 -5.58 -2.67 -34.62
C ASN A 453 -5.41 -3.52 -33.34
N ARG A 454 -5.31 -2.90 -32.15
CA ARG A 454 -5.56 -3.44 -30.79
C ARG A 454 -5.20 -4.92 -30.50
N THR A 455 -4.15 -5.47 -31.12
CA THR A 455 -3.70 -6.85 -30.91
C THR A 455 -2.24 -6.90 -30.47
N TYR A 456 -1.95 -7.74 -29.47
CA TYR A 456 -0.60 -8.00 -28.96
C TYR A 456 -0.13 -9.38 -29.45
N LYS A 457 1.06 -9.47 -30.05
CA LYS A 457 1.70 -10.76 -30.37
C LYS A 457 2.50 -11.23 -29.17
N CYS A 458 2.06 -12.33 -28.57
CA CYS A 458 2.76 -12.99 -27.47
C CYS A 458 4.15 -13.44 -27.91
N SER A 459 5.19 -13.12 -27.15
CA SER A 459 6.58 -13.53 -27.44
C SER A 459 6.86 -15.01 -27.15
N ILE A 460 6.05 -15.65 -26.30
CA ILE A 460 6.25 -17.04 -25.86
C ILE A 460 5.62 -18.02 -26.86
N HIS A 461 4.34 -17.79 -27.21
CA HIS A 461 3.56 -18.70 -28.05
C HIS A 461 3.28 -18.13 -29.45
N GLU A 462 3.78 -16.93 -29.76
CA GLU A 462 3.59 -16.25 -31.05
C GLU A 462 2.14 -15.96 -31.48
N LYS A 463 1.16 -16.16 -30.58
CA LYS A 463 -0.26 -15.88 -30.82
C LYS A 463 -0.60 -14.40 -30.69
N ARG A 464 -1.57 -13.93 -31.48
CA ARG A 464 -2.13 -12.58 -31.39
C ARG A 464 -3.34 -12.57 -30.45
N HIS A 465 -3.36 -11.62 -29.51
CA HIS A 465 -4.41 -11.47 -28.52
C HIS A 465 -5.07 -10.09 -28.62
N ASP A 466 -6.40 -10.02 -28.48
CA ASP A 466 -7.11 -8.76 -28.32
C ASP A 466 -6.85 -8.19 -26.91
N VAL A 467 -6.29 -6.98 -26.85
CA VAL A 467 -5.92 -6.32 -25.59
C VAL A 467 -6.82 -5.12 -25.27
N ARG A 468 -7.94 -4.95 -25.98
CA ARG A 468 -8.94 -3.89 -25.75
C ARG A 468 -9.36 -3.76 -24.29
N SER A 469 -9.74 -4.88 -23.71
CA SER A 469 -10.28 -4.94 -22.35
C SER A 469 -9.23 -4.60 -21.29
N LEU A 470 -7.93 -4.66 -21.61
CA LEU A 470 -6.87 -4.35 -20.64
C LEU A 470 -6.72 -2.83 -20.40
N LYS A 471 -7.24 -1.98 -21.30
CA LYS A 471 -7.17 -0.51 -21.14
C LYS A 471 -7.92 -0.03 -19.90
N CYS A 472 -8.91 -0.79 -19.44
CA CYS A 472 -9.75 -0.38 -18.33
C CYS A 472 -8.97 -0.32 -16.99
N TRP A 473 -7.83 -1.02 -16.87
CA TRP A 473 -6.93 -0.92 -15.71
C TRP A 473 -6.36 0.49 -15.48
N PHE A 474 -6.31 1.32 -16.53
CA PHE A 474 -5.76 2.69 -16.47
C PHE A 474 -6.72 3.71 -17.07
N ALA A 475 -8.03 3.47 -16.99
CA ALA A 475 -9.04 4.31 -17.61
C ALA A 475 -9.02 5.80 -17.14
N ASP A 476 -8.39 6.11 -16.00
CA ASP A 476 -8.13 7.48 -15.50
C ASP A 476 -6.86 8.14 -16.06
N LYS A 477 -5.91 7.34 -16.57
CA LYS A 477 -4.59 7.80 -17.07
C LYS A 477 -4.48 7.79 -18.59
N ILE A 478 -5.48 7.24 -19.29
CA ILE A 478 -5.55 7.30 -20.75
C ILE A 478 -6.32 8.55 -21.14
N GLN A 479 -5.60 9.67 -21.31
CA GLN A 479 -5.76 10.66 -22.38
C GLN A 479 -4.74 11.80 -22.17
N GLU A 480 -3.46 11.49 -22.34
CA GLU A 480 -2.45 12.50 -22.72
C GLU A 480 -2.56 12.73 -24.22
N GLU A 481 -3.63 13.41 -24.65
CA GLU A 481 -3.61 14.08 -25.95
C GLU A 481 -4.19 15.47 -25.73
N ASP A 482 -3.33 16.47 -25.94
CA ASP A 482 -3.74 17.86 -26.07
C ASP A 482 -4.95 17.99 -27.01
N CYS A 483 -5.83 18.96 -26.74
CA CYS A 483 -6.90 19.29 -27.69
C CYS A 483 -6.29 20.06 -28.86
N TYR A 484 -5.64 19.38 -29.80
CA TYR A 484 -5.35 19.98 -31.09
C TYR A 484 -6.49 19.68 -32.08
N ASP A 485 -6.43 20.28 -33.27
CA ASP A 485 -7.42 20.16 -34.36
C ASP A 485 -7.73 18.70 -34.83
N ARG A 486 -7.15 17.67 -34.18
CA ARG A 486 -7.34 16.24 -34.44
C ARG A 486 -7.84 15.43 -33.24
N CYS A 487 -8.30 16.07 -32.17
CA CYS A 487 -8.85 15.35 -31.01
C CYS A 487 -10.12 14.57 -31.42
N THR A 488 -10.15 13.26 -31.16
CA THR A 488 -11.29 12.39 -31.51
C THR A 488 -12.41 12.40 -30.46
N GLY A 489 -12.38 13.35 -29.53
CA GLY A 489 -13.33 13.46 -28.42
C GLY A 489 -13.03 12.56 -27.22
N ILE A 490 -13.94 12.59 -26.25
CA ILE A 490 -13.84 11.86 -24.99
C ILE A 490 -14.00 10.36 -25.26
N GLY A 491 -13.10 9.54 -24.70
CA GLY A 491 -13.11 8.09 -24.94
C GLY A 491 -14.42 7.45 -24.49
N THR A 492 -14.91 6.46 -25.24
CA THR A 492 -16.19 5.76 -24.96
C THR A 492 -16.26 5.16 -23.56
N LEU A 493 -15.12 4.80 -22.96
CA LEU A 493 -15.05 4.28 -21.59
C LEU A 493 -15.23 5.35 -20.51
N LEU A 494 -14.83 6.60 -20.77
CA LEU A 494 -15.04 7.73 -19.85
C LEU A 494 -16.50 8.17 -19.84
N LEU A 495 -17.20 8.05 -20.98
CA LEU A 495 -18.61 8.43 -21.10
C LEU A 495 -19.55 7.59 -20.22
N GLU A 496 -19.21 6.34 -19.95
CA GLU A 496 -20.01 5.45 -19.09
C GLU A 496 -19.77 5.69 -17.58
N ARG A 497 -18.98 6.70 -17.20
CA ARG A 497 -18.65 6.98 -15.80
C ARG A 497 -19.57 8.03 -15.20
N ALA A 498 -19.87 7.89 -13.91
CA ALA A 498 -20.51 8.96 -13.15
C ALA A 498 -19.57 10.19 -13.01
N PRO A 499 -20.05 11.42 -13.26
CA PRO A 499 -19.23 12.60 -13.12
C PRO A 499 -18.87 12.87 -11.64
N SER A 500 -17.59 13.12 -11.35
CA SER A 500 -17.16 13.61 -10.03
C SER A 500 -17.56 15.08 -9.86
N ASP A 501 -17.59 15.57 -8.63
CA ASP A 501 -17.90 16.99 -8.37
C ASP A 501 -16.85 17.91 -9.03
N GLN A 502 -15.61 17.44 -9.13
CA GLN A 502 -14.57 18.13 -9.89
C GLN A 502 -14.88 18.18 -11.40
N HIS A 503 -15.38 17.10 -12.00
CA HIS A 503 -15.80 17.12 -13.40
C HIS A 503 -16.93 18.12 -13.62
N LEU A 504 -17.91 18.16 -12.71
CA LEU A 504 -19.04 19.09 -12.79
C LEU A 504 -18.59 20.54 -12.60
N MET A 505 -17.70 20.82 -11.66
CA MET A 505 -17.15 22.17 -11.43
C MET A 505 -16.35 22.65 -12.63
N ARG A 506 -15.49 21.80 -13.22
CA ARG A 506 -14.74 22.19 -14.42
C ARG A 506 -15.65 22.43 -15.61
N LEU A 507 -16.69 21.61 -15.78
CA LEU A 507 -17.69 21.82 -16.83
C LEU A 507 -18.48 23.11 -16.60
N ALA A 508 -18.88 23.39 -15.36
CA ALA A 508 -19.61 24.59 -14.98
C ALA A 508 -18.88 25.89 -15.38
N LYS A 509 -17.55 25.91 -15.26
CA LYS A 509 -16.69 27.02 -15.69
C LYS A 509 -16.57 27.19 -17.20
N LEU A 510 -16.83 26.13 -17.96
CA LEU A 510 -16.80 26.13 -19.43
C LEU A 510 -18.16 26.50 -20.04
N LEU A 511 -19.18 26.72 -19.22
CA LEU A 511 -20.54 27.05 -19.64
C LEU A 511 -20.89 28.47 -19.19
N GLY A 512 -21.47 29.27 -20.08
CA GLY A 512 -22.17 30.49 -19.68
C GLY A 512 -23.41 30.18 -18.83
N ILE A 513 -23.92 31.16 -18.08
CA ILE A 513 -25.11 30.98 -17.22
C ILE A 513 -26.30 30.45 -18.02
N GLU A 514 -26.60 31.03 -19.17
CA GLU A 514 -27.74 30.59 -20.01
C GLU A 514 -27.48 29.25 -20.70
N GLU A 515 -26.22 28.94 -21.05
CA GLU A 515 -25.83 27.62 -21.57
C GLU A 515 -26.06 26.54 -20.50
N CYS A 516 -25.58 26.79 -19.27
CA CYS A 516 -25.75 25.86 -18.15
C CYS A 516 -27.22 25.71 -17.74
N ARG A 517 -28.00 26.79 -17.79
CA ARG A 517 -29.45 26.76 -17.56
C ARG A 517 -30.14 25.81 -18.51
N GLN A 518 -29.86 25.95 -19.81
CA GLN A 518 -30.47 25.12 -20.84
C GLN A 518 -30.03 23.65 -20.71
N VAL A 519 -28.75 23.39 -20.39
CA VAL A 519 -28.25 22.03 -20.11
C VAL A 519 -28.95 21.42 -18.90
N ALA A 520 -28.99 22.14 -17.77
CA ALA A 520 -29.61 21.64 -16.54
C ALA A 520 -31.11 21.36 -16.71
N ILE A 521 -31.82 22.21 -17.45
CA ILE A 521 -33.25 21.98 -17.76
C ILE A 521 -33.45 20.77 -18.65
N THR A 522 -32.61 20.59 -19.67
CA THR A 522 -32.65 19.42 -20.56
C THR A 522 -32.36 18.12 -19.80
N LEU A 523 -31.53 18.20 -18.77
CA LEU A 523 -31.21 17.11 -17.84
C LEU A 523 -32.30 16.89 -16.77
N GLY A 524 -33.41 17.63 -16.80
CA GLY A 524 -34.57 17.42 -15.92
C GLY A 524 -34.68 18.36 -14.73
N LEU A 525 -33.85 19.40 -14.62
CA LEU A 525 -34.00 20.43 -13.59
C LEU A 525 -35.17 21.38 -13.94
N SER A 526 -36.10 21.62 -13.02
CA SER A 526 -37.21 22.53 -13.31
C SER A 526 -36.81 24.01 -13.31
N PHE A 527 -37.56 24.84 -14.04
CA PHE A 527 -37.36 26.31 -14.06
C PHE A 527 -37.41 26.93 -12.65
N THR A 528 -38.33 26.46 -11.80
CA THR A 528 -38.48 26.97 -10.43
C THR A 528 -37.31 26.60 -9.53
N GLU A 529 -36.68 25.45 -9.77
CA GLU A 529 -35.47 25.05 -9.05
C GLU A 529 -34.25 25.82 -9.51
N TRP A 530 -34.13 26.12 -10.81
CA TRP A 530 -33.10 27.00 -11.32
C TRP A 530 -33.18 28.39 -10.69
N ASP A 531 -34.38 28.99 -10.64
CA ASP A 531 -34.57 30.31 -10.05
C ASP A 531 -34.20 30.31 -8.55
N LYS A 532 -34.58 29.27 -7.80
CA LYS A 532 -34.16 29.09 -6.39
C LYS A 532 -32.64 28.99 -6.23
N LEU A 533 -31.96 28.28 -7.13
CA LEU A 533 -30.51 28.18 -7.11
C LEU A 533 -29.85 29.53 -7.44
N ARG A 534 -30.38 30.26 -8.42
CA ARG A 534 -29.91 31.59 -8.81
C ARG A 534 -30.04 32.61 -7.67
N ASP A 535 -31.12 32.53 -6.88
CA ASP A 535 -31.30 33.40 -5.72
C ASP A 535 -30.34 33.05 -4.57
N LYS A 536 -29.91 31.78 -4.49
CA LYS A 536 -28.99 31.27 -3.46
C LYS A 536 -27.53 31.58 -3.79
N HIS A 537 -27.11 31.40 -5.05
CA HIS A 537 -25.72 31.49 -5.50
C HIS A 537 -25.52 32.68 -6.45
N THR A 538 -24.73 33.67 -6.01
CA THR A 538 -24.49 34.91 -6.76
C THR A 538 -23.33 34.80 -7.76
N GLU A 539 -22.41 33.85 -7.55
CA GLU A 539 -21.29 33.62 -8.45
C GLU A 539 -21.71 32.68 -9.60
N PRO A 540 -21.43 33.03 -10.88
CA PRO A 540 -21.85 32.23 -12.04
C PRO A 540 -21.38 30.77 -12.01
N ASP A 541 -20.12 30.54 -11.64
CA ASP A 541 -19.53 29.20 -11.59
C ASP A 541 -20.17 28.34 -10.48
N ASP A 542 -20.43 28.94 -9.31
CA ASP A 542 -21.08 28.28 -8.17
C ASP A 542 -22.52 27.89 -8.53
N LEU A 543 -23.27 28.80 -9.18
CA LEU A 543 -24.63 28.53 -9.68
C LEU A 543 -24.63 27.36 -10.68
N ASN A 544 -23.76 27.41 -11.68
CA ASN A 544 -23.66 26.39 -12.71
C ASN A 544 -23.30 25.02 -12.12
N PHE A 545 -22.32 24.99 -11.21
CA PHE A 545 -21.92 23.77 -10.51
C PHE A 545 -23.07 23.17 -9.71
N MET A 546 -23.77 23.99 -8.94
CA MET A 546 -24.89 23.54 -8.10
C MET A 546 -26.06 23.02 -8.93
N ALA A 547 -26.33 23.61 -10.10
CA ALA A 547 -27.35 23.12 -11.02
C ALA A 547 -27.00 21.74 -11.59
N LEU A 548 -25.76 21.54 -12.07
CA LEU A 548 -25.30 20.25 -12.58
C LEU A 548 -25.22 19.18 -11.49
N ARG A 549 -24.79 19.55 -10.28
CA ARG A 549 -24.75 18.62 -9.14
C ARG A 549 -26.15 18.17 -8.74
N LYS A 550 -27.12 19.09 -8.74
CA LYS A 550 -28.50 18.77 -8.39
C LYS A 550 -29.13 17.78 -9.39
N TRP A 551 -28.79 17.88 -10.68
CA TRP A 551 -29.13 16.85 -11.67
C TRP A 551 -28.53 15.48 -11.31
N LYS A 552 -27.23 15.43 -11.01
CA LYS A 552 -26.53 14.20 -10.61
C LYS A 552 -27.17 13.54 -9.37
N GLU A 553 -27.69 14.34 -8.44
CA GLU A 553 -28.35 13.87 -7.22
C GLU A 553 -29.81 13.43 -7.45
N SER A 554 -30.52 14.05 -8.40
CA SER A 554 -31.93 13.73 -8.68
C SER A 554 -32.11 12.51 -9.58
N THR A 555 -31.05 12.09 -10.29
CA THR A 555 -31.11 11.00 -11.28
C THR A 555 -30.21 9.84 -10.87
N THR A 556 -30.82 8.68 -10.59
CA THR A 556 -30.08 7.45 -10.24
C THR A 556 -29.33 6.92 -11.47
N GLY A 557 -28.00 6.77 -11.34
CA GLY A 557 -27.16 6.24 -12.41
C GLY A 557 -26.70 7.27 -13.45
N SER A 558 -26.68 8.57 -13.10
CA SER A 558 -26.15 9.64 -13.96
C SER A 558 -24.73 9.37 -14.44
N ILE A 559 -24.50 9.42 -15.75
CA ILE A 559 -23.20 9.20 -16.41
C ILE A 559 -22.80 10.39 -17.30
N LEU A 560 -21.51 10.51 -17.62
CA LEU A 560 -20.96 11.58 -18.46
C LEU A 560 -21.60 11.61 -19.87
N ARG A 561 -22.08 10.47 -20.38
CA ARG A 561 -22.83 10.36 -21.64
C ARG A 561 -24.10 11.20 -21.63
N ASP A 562 -24.79 11.31 -20.51
CA ASP A 562 -26.05 12.04 -20.39
C ASP A 562 -25.88 13.54 -20.67
N LEU A 563 -24.65 14.06 -20.50
CA LEU A 563 -24.30 15.45 -20.79
C LEU A 563 -24.10 15.71 -22.28
N ILE A 564 -23.93 14.69 -23.12
CA ILE A 564 -23.63 14.87 -24.56
C ILE A 564 -24.80 15.55 -25.27
N ASP A 565 -25.99 14.96 -25.19
CA ASP A 565 -27.14 15.44 -25.96
C ASP A 565 -27.54 16.88 -25.56
N PRO A 566 -27.62 17.24 -24.25
CA PRO A 566 -27.84 18.62 -23.83
C PRO A 566 -26.78 19.59 -24.33
N LEU A 567 -25.50 19.19 -24.32
CA LEU A 567 -24.41 20.05 -24.79
C LEU A 567 -24.46 20.24 -26.32
N ILE A 568 -24.82 19.21 -27.09
CA ILE A 568 -25.01 19.31 -28.55
C ILE A 568 -26.15 20.29 -28.88
N GLN A 569 -27.23 20.30 -28.09
CA GLN A 569 -28.37 21.19 -28.33
C GLN A 569 -28.05 22.68 -28.15
N LEU A 570 -26.97 23.05 -27.46
CA LEU A 570 -26.58 24.44 -27.23
C LEU A 570 -25.96 25.12 -28.46
N SER A 571 -25.22 24.38 -29.30
CA SER A 571 -24.72 24.87 -30.59
C SER A 571 -24.28 23.70 -31.49
N PRO A 572 -24.61 23.68 -32.79
CA PRO A 572 -24.21 22.58 -33.67
C PRO A 572 -22.73 22.57 -34.12
N LYS A 573 -21.88 23.49 -33.63
CA LYS A 573 -20.46 23.59 -34.06
C LYS A 573 -19.57 22.64 -33.25
N ASP A 574 -18.53 22.09 -33.88
CA ASP A 574 -17.61 21.01 -33.45
C ASP A 574 -16.83 21.19 -32.11
N THR A 575 -17.27 22.05 -31.20
CA THR A 575 -16.60 22.40 -29.93
C THR A 575 -17.04 21.59 -28.70
N PHE A 576 -18.07 20.73 -28.79
CA PHE A 576 -18.71 20.10 -27.60
C PHE A 576 -18.06 18.83 -27.06
N PRO A 577 -17.62 17.85 -27.90
CA PRO A 577 -16.80 16.73 -27.42
C PRO A 577 -15.57 17.23 -26.66
N HIS A 578 -15.09 18.42 -27.02
CA HIS A 578 -13.93 19.06 -26.43
C HIS A 578 -14.19 19.72 -25.07
N ARG A 579 -15.38 20.27 -24.78
CA ARG A 579 -15.70 20.81 -23.44
C ARG A 579 -15.75 19.70 -22.39
N LEU A 580 -16.33 18.55 -22.71
CA LEU A 580 -16.30 17.36 -21.83
C LEU A 580 -14.88 16.79 -21.70
N CYS A 581 -14.10 16.75 -22.78
CA CYS A 581 -12.67 16.42 -22.68
C CYS A 581 -11.94 17.37 -21.72
N GLN A 582 -12.12 18.68 -21.88
CA GLN A 582 -11.47 19.68 -21.03
C GLN A 582 -11.86 19.53 -19.55
N ALA A 583 -13.12 19.21 -19.27
CA ALA A 583 -13.60 18.99 -17.90
C ALA A 583 -13.07 17.68 -17.27
N THR A 584 -12.75 16.67 -18.07
CA THR A 584 -12.34 15.33 -17.59
C THR A 584 -10.83 15.10 -17.60
N ARG A 585 -10.04 16.05 -18.12
CA ARG A 585 -8.57 15.93 -18.21
C ARG A 585 -7.86 15.92 -16.87
N THR A 586 -6.82 15.09 -16.81
CA THR A 586 -5.72 15.22 -15.86
C THR A 586 -4.79 16.35 -16.32
N MET A 587 -4.38 17.21 -15.40
CA MET A 587 -3.52 18.36 -15.70
C MET A 587 -2.13 18.13 -15.12
N GLU A 588 -1.11 18.28 -15.95
CA GLU A 588 0.27 18.39 -15.50
C GLU A 588 0.53 19.80 -14.95
N LEU A 589 1.12 19.88 -13.76
CA LEU A 589 1.42 21.16 -13.13
C LEU A 589 2.69 21.75 -13.76
N LYS A 590 2.54 22.85 -14.51
CA LYS A 590 3.67 23.62 -15.04
C LYS A 590 4.05 24.71 -14.04
N THR A 591 4.85 24.36 -13.03
CA THR A 591 5.34 25.31 -12.01
C THR A 591 6.86 25.30 -11.94
N LYS A 592 7.45 26.45 -11.60
CA LYS A 592 8.90 26.60 -11.35
C LYS A 592 9.28 26.32 -9.88
N LEU A 593 8.29 26.11 -9.01
CA LEU A 593 8.52 25.78 -7.60
C LEU A 593 9.32 24.49 -7.44
N ASP A 594 10.28 24.53 -6.51
CA ASP A 594 11.07 23.36 -6.14
C ASP A 594 10.14 22.22 -5.68
N LYS A 595 10.39 21.01 -6.19
CA LYS A 595 9.67 19.79 -5.83
C LYS A 595 9.67 19.53 -4.31
N LYS A 596 10.68 20.01 -3.57
CA LYS A 596 10.71 19.95 -2.10
C LYS A 596 9.62 20.81 -1.45
N ILE A 597 9.39 22.02 -1.98
CA ILE A 597 8.34 22.91 -1.49
C ILE A 597 6.98 22.30 -1.82
N LEU A 598 6.81 21.75 -3.03
CA LEU A 598 5.57 21.09 -3.45
C LEU A 598 5.18 19.89 -2.57
N GLN A 599 6.14 19.20 -1.94
CA GLN A 599 5.87 18.07 -1.04
C GLN A 599 5.66 18.49 0.42
N LYS A 600 5.99 19.73 0.79
CA LYS A 600 5.75 20.28 2.13
C LYS A 600 4.25 20.50 2.35
N SER A 601 3.82 20.32 3.59
CA SER A 601 2.48 20.76 4.01
C SER A 601 2.45 22.28 4.23
N PRO A 602 1.48 23.01 3.66
CA PRO A 602 1.42 24.46 3.81
C PRO A 602 1.16 24.88 5.26
N SER A 603 1.93 25.87 5.73
CA SER A 603 1.80 26.51 7.03
C SER A 603 0.49 27.30 7.12
N ASN A 604 0.06 27.64 8.34
CA ASN A 604 -1.16 28.44 8.49
C ASN A 604 -0.99 29.86 7.94
N GLU A 605 0.22 30.42 7.98
CA GLU A 605 0.55 31.72 7.41
C GLU A 605 0.53 31.70 5.88
N GLU A 606 1.06 30.63 5.28
CA GLU A 606 1.03 30.42 3.83
C GLU A 606 -0.42 30.29 3.32
N LEU A 607 -1.27 29.52 4.03
CA LEU A 607 -2.69 29.42 3.71
C LEU A 607 -3.44 30.74 3.89
N GLU A 608 -3.08 31.53 4.90
CA GLU A 608 -3.68 32.84 5.16
C GLU A 608 -3.34 33.82 4.03
N SER A 609 -2.09 33.82 3.55
CA SER A 609 -1.67 34.63 2.40
C SER A 609 -2.40 34.23 1.12
N ILE A 610 -2.51 32.92 0.83
CA ILE A 610 -3.26 32.40 -0.33
C ILE A 610 -4.73 32.82 -0.24
N SER A 611 -5.33 32.81 0.95
CA SER A 611 -6.74 33.13 1.16
C SER A 611 -7.14 34.52 0.67
N ASN A 612 -6.20 35.47 0.64
CA ASN A 612 -6.44 36.85 0.22
C ASN A 612 -6.56 36.99 -1.31
N HIS A 613 -6.13 35.98 -2.08
CA HIS A 613 -5.99 36.08 -3.53
C HIS A 613 -7.00 35.23 -4.34
N ILE A 614 -7.79 34.40 -3.67
CA ILE A 614 -8.75 33.48 -4.32
C ILE A 614 -10.02 34.19 -4.80
N GLY A 615 -10.61 35.06 -3.95
CA GLY A 615 -11.81 35.81 -4.28
C GLY A 615 -13.04 34.93 -4.54
N ALA A 616 -13.74 35.17 -5.66
CA ALA A 616 -14.97 34.46 -6.03
C ALA A 616 -14.78 32.95 -6.27
N SER A 617 -13.57 32.50 -6.62
CA SER A 617 -13.26 31.10 -6.93
C SER A 617 -13.13 30.19 -5.69
N ALA A 618 -13.61 30.62 -4.53
CA ALA A 618 -13.45 29.90 -3.27
C ALA A 618 -14.13 28.52 -3.27
N MET A 619 -15.34 28.40 -3.84
CA MET A 619 -16.03 27.11 -3.94
C MET A 619 -15.34 26.19 -4.94
N ALA A 620 -14.95 26.71 -6.11
CA ALA A 620 -14.17 25.97 -7.09
C ALA A 620 -12.85 25.43 -6.50
N LEU A 621 -12.17 26.21 -5.68
CA LEU A 621 -10.98 25.77 -4.94
C LEU A 621 -11.32 24.60 -4.00
N GLY A 622 -12.37 24.74 -3.19
CA GLY A 622 -12.80 23.69 -2.27
C GLY A 622 -13.12 22.37 -2.97
N VAL A 623 -13.82 22.42 -4.11
CA VAL A 623 -14.15 21.23 -4.91
C VAL A 623 -12.89 20.59 -5.50
N GLU A 624 -11.96 21.38 -6.03
CA GLU A 624 -10.68 20.87 -6.57
C GLU A 624 -9.76 20.29 -5.47
N LEU A 625 -9.88 20.79 -4.24
CA LEU A 625 -9.21 20.24 -3.06
C LEU A 625 -9.88 18.97 -2.51
N GLY A 626 -11.01 18.55 -3.07
CA GLY A 626 -11.72 17.32 -2.72
C GLY A 626 -12.66 17.44 -1.52
N LEU A 627 -13.00 18.65 -1.09
CA LEU A 627 -14.03 18.86 -0.08
C LEU A 627 -15.41 18.51 -0.63
N ASN A 628 -16.26 17.91 0.21
CA ASN A 628 -17.62 17.58 -0.22
C ASN A 628 -18.48 18.84 -0.33
N ALA A 629 -19.43 18.81 -1.26
CA ALA A 629 -20.20 19.99 -1.59
C ALA A 629 -21.25 20.42 -0.52
N PRO A 630 -21.84 19.53 0.33
CA PRO A 630 -22.62 19.98 1.50
C PRO A 630 -21.82 20.82 2.49
N GLU A 631 -20.56 20.46 2.76
CA GLU A 631 -19.67 21.26 3.61
C GLU A 631 -19.40 22.64 2.98
N LEU A 632 -19.12 22.68 1.68
CA LEU A 632 -18.87 23.93 0.96
C LEU A 632 -20.10 24.84 0.95
N GLU A 633 -21.30 24.29 0.80
CA GLU A 633 -22.56 25.03 0.92
C GLU A 633 -22.77 25.59 2.33
N ALA A 634 -22.46 24.82 3.38
CA ALA A 634 -22.56 25.32 4.75
C ALA A 634 -21.61 26.50 4.99
N ILE A 635 -20.39 26.44 4.46
CA ILE A 635 -19.42 27.56 4.53
C ILE A 635 -19.93 28.76 3.72
N ASP A 636 -20.49 28.52 2.54
CA ASP A 636 -21.03 29.57 1.67
C ASP A 636 -22.20 30.32 2.33
N VAL A 637 -23.10 29.59 2.98
CA VAL A 637 -24.22 30.19 3.75
C VAL A 637 -23.71 31.05 4.90
N LEU A 638 -22.70 30.58 5.64
CA LEU A 638 -22.11 31.31 6.78
C LEU A 638 -21.34 32.56 6.36
N HIS A 639 -20.76 32.58 5.16
CA HIS A 639 -19.84 33.61 4.69
C HIS A 639 -20.22 34.24 3.33
N LYS A 640 -21.52 34.28 2.99
CA LYS A 640 -22.10 34.67 1.67
C LYS A 640 -21.53 35.93 1.00
N ARG A 641 -20.93 36.87 1.75
CA ARG A 641 -20.29 38.10 1.24
C ARG A 641 -18.87 38.35 1.75
N LYS A 642 -18.29 37.37 2.47
CA LYS A 642 -16.97 37.47 3.09
C LYS A 642 -16.02 36.47 2.41
N LEU A 643 -15.68 36.74 1.15
CA LEU A 643 -14.91 35.82 0.27
C LEU A 643 -13.59 35.34 0.89
N ILE A 644 -12.87 36.23 1.57
CA ILE A 644 -11.63 35.87 2.28
C ILE A 644 -11.92 34.90 3.44
N GLN A 645 -12.97 35.14 4.23
CA GLN A 645 -13.34 34.25 5.34
C GLN A 645 -13.85 32.89 4.84
N LYS A 646 -14.62 32.88 3.73
CA LYS A 646 -15.04 31.66 3.02
C LYS A 646 -13.81 30.84 2.63
N THR A 647 -12.83 31.48 1.99
CA THR A 647 -11.58 30.82 1.56
C THR A 647 -10.75 30.32 2.74
N ARG A 648 -10.59 31.10 3.81
CA ARG A 648 -9.86 30.68 5.03
C ARG A 648 -10.49 29.44 5.66
N LYS A 649 -11.82 29.41 5.75
CA LYS A 649 -12.55 28.28 6.32
C LYS A 649 -12.38 27.04 5.47
N ILE A 650 -12.45 27.17 4.14
CA ILE A 650 -12.20 26.09 3.16
C ILE A 650 -10.79 25.53 3.31
N LEU A 651 -9.75 26.38 3.29
CA LEU A 651 -8.35 25.94 3.39
C LEU A 651 -8.04 25.30 4.75
N LYS A 652 -8.63 25.83 5.84
CA LYS A 652 -8.48 25.25 7.18
C LYS A 652 -9.14 23.88 7.27
N GLN A 653 -10.33 23.73 6.70
CA GLN A 653 -11.09 22.48 6.70
C GLN A 653 -10.43 21.42 5.81
N TRP A 654 -9.92 21.82 4.65
CA TRP A 654 -9.06 20.99 3.83
C TRP A 654 -7.90 20.47 4.66
N LYS A 655 -7.10 21.35 5.29
CA LYS A 655 -5.95 20.95 6.11
C LYS A 655 -6.28 19.98 7.27
N THR A 656 -7.51 19.96 7.78
CA THR A 656 -7.91 19.10 8.91
C THR A 656 -8.47 17.74 8.51
N ASN A 657 -8.87 17.52 7.25
CA ASN A 657 -9.65 16.34 6.84
C ASN A 657 -8.82 15.09 6.48
N ASP A 658 -7.49 15.17 6.33
CA ASP A 658 -6.58 14.09 5.94
C ASP A 658 -5.09 14.37 6.27
N SER A 659 -4.21 13.40 6.06
CA SER A 659 -2.75 13.43 6.32
C SER A 659 -1.91 13.74 5.07
N SER A 660 -2.51 13.92 3.89
CA SER A 660 -1.84 14.06 2.58
C SER A 660 -1.79 15.49 2.00
N HIS A 661 -1.99 16.52 2.83
CA HIS A 661 -2.04 17.92 2.39
C HIS A 661 -0.67 18.48 2.03
N THR A 662 -0.37 18.52 0.74
CA THR A 662 0.88 19.05 0.19
C THR A 662 0.63 20.28 -0.67
N PHE A 663 1.64 21.15 -0.79
CA PHE A 663 1.61 22.27 -1.75
C PHE A 663 1.33 21.80 -3.18
N LEU A 664 1.68 20.56 -3.55
CA LEU A 664 1.40 19.98 -4.87
C LEU A 664 -0.10 19.88 -5.13
N VAL A 665 -0.87 19.41 -4.15
CA VAL A 665 -2.33 19.29 -4.26
C VAL A 665 -2.94 20.69 -4.36
N LEU A 666 -2.48 21.61 -3.50
CA LEU A 666 -2.92 23.00 -3.52
C LEU A 666 -2.58 23.69 -4.86
N ALA A 667 -1.38 23.48 -5.39
CA ALA A 667 -0.93 24.04 -6.65
C ALA A 667 -1.73 23.55 -7.85
N LYS A 668 -2.02 22.26 -7.90
CA LYS A 668 -2.90 21.69 -8.93
C LYS A 668 -4.30 22.28 -8.85
N ALA A 669 -4.85 22.45 -7.64
CA ALA A 669 -6.15 23.07 -7.45
C ALA A 669 -6.16 24.55 -7.87
N LEU A 670 -5.14 25.32 -7.46
CA LEU A 670 -4.97 26.73 -7.82
C LEU A 670 -4.83 26.93 -9.33
N GLU A 671 -4.03 26.12 -10.00
CA GLU A 671 -3.86 26.19 -11.45
C GLU A 671 -5.18 25.87 -12.17
N ARG A 672 -5.96 24.89 -11.70
CA ARG A 672 -7.29 24.57 -12.27
C ARG A 672 -8.32 25.68 -12.08
N ILE A 673 -8.19 26.49 -11.05
CA ILE A 673 -9.03 27.67 -10.87
C ILE A 673 -8.48 28.92 -11.58
N GLY A 674 -7.37 28.81 -12.33
CA GLY A 674 -6.74 29.94 -13.04
C GLY A 674 -5.97 30.89 -12.12
N LYS A 675 -5.56 30.38 -10.95
CA LYS A 675 -4.88 31.12 -9.89
C LYS A 675 -3.50 30.56 -9.54
N GLY A 676 -2.89 29.76 -10.42
CA GLY A 676 -1.58 29.14 -10.13
C GLY A 676 -0.44 30.15 -9.94
N LYS A 677 -0.55 31.36 -10.52
CA LYS A 677 0.39 32.46 -10.30
C LYS A 677 0.52 32.92 -8.85
N ILE A 678 -0.48 32.66 -7.99
CA ILE A 678 -0.40 32.96 -6.55
C ILE A 678 0.80 32.26 -5.90
N LEU A 679 1.20 31.11 -6.45
CA LEU A 679 2.30 30.34 -5.91
C LEU A 679 3.68 30.87 -6.32
N GLU A 680 3.78 31.73 -7.34
CA GLU A 680 5.03 32.41 -7.72
C GLU A 680 5.50 33.37 -6.60
N GLU A 681 4.59 33.85 -5.74
CA GLU A 681 4.91 34.71 -4.59
C GLU A 681 5.65 33.95 -3.46
N PHE A 682 5.63 32.62 -3.49
CA PHE A 682 6.30 31.74 -2.52
C PHE A 682 7.62 31.17 -3.06
N GLU A 683 8.11 31.67 -4.20
CA GLU A 683 9.40 31.28 -4.79
C GLU A 683 10.64 31.91 -4.10
N ASN A 684 10.45 32.84 -3.16
CA ASN A 684 11.53 33.53 -2.42
C ASN A 684 11.67 33.09 -0.97
#